data_AF-A0A8J3JN18-F1
#
_entry.id   AF-A0A8J3JN18-F1
#
_cell.length_a   1.000
_cell.length_b   1.000
_cell.length_c   1.000
_cell.angle_alpha   90.00
_cell.angle_beta   90.00
_cell.angle_gamma   90.00
#
_symmetry.space_group_name_H-M   'P 1'
#
loop_
_entity.id
_entity.type
_entity.pdbx_description
1 polymer ?
#
loop_
_entity_poly.entity_id
_entity_poly.type
_entity_poly.pdbx_seq_one_letter_code
_entity_poly.pdbx_strand_id
1 'polypeptide(L)'
;MSKIANISGQISVRPCRVGMVCEPNTASVVSAANLASGVWGGGYFPMLLADDDDKAQRIARSLGVDVLYAVDDSPGSRAMAAQPGYAIRDLGLGSPFARSEWDQVRLLGIDWLIDHAVDIDLVRPTWTDTDPLSGLFSVWFGGLPDGDARGDVATVSSAFLRHARRWPLDPKAQLPELIGVETLLGLTCHEIRQEIDVERAAFVVMNPQSADDLRAFWNLRAAGQDVFPWPVGHEERVMTAARAWLESALTGDRLGASHSGAGERLGPHMRVIIPPATVVPEALSALLEEKGVISSAGHGDLPRSWHGTHPFVTEFRRNFSISFDARRLSLAIPFPSRMPSGARGTRAVGIIAAQVDFQREEGLGPTRTFAAPNLRVIASSLTPRNTPELFQTSALGGGRVVGVNAAQEEVELSTISVEAIFRSILGSGSGWSCAQGDNGRFAAQLAERLGGAGAWLGNQPAIGAVLLKAASNPDGLPIPALIQAAKRKQGLWPAPLSRTREKYPTDVVYELLRRKLLLPVHKVKCPTCTVEYAVRPEDLAVDLTCEVCSEQFPLGFALGLAGPKTPWGFRLAGTVPPDRIREVMPVMAAFSTLSASHIRFSSSTVPHILGLEVNGPAVCCEVDIAMIIDDRGLPVLVIGEAKSGHHDTAGLIDDNDLNNLRSVQDYVRGQGCECVILAASGRDQLLDSEIDALRRFCADLPDPVFRRDFMLPVAPIVLTAGQLHAPPLTDGHPEKWLRGKPMSGLLDIAAESCRYNLGDFKAAYQPPANGATGRWQLTWPERSIVNPQPLTS
;
A
#
# COMPACT_ATOMS: atom_id res chain seq x y z
N MET A 1 25.59 -23.44 -4.41
CA MET A 1 24.13 -23.61 -4.31
C MET A 1 23.47 -22.29 -4.68
N SER A 2 22.54 -22.28 -5.64
CA SER A 2 21.72 -21.10 -5.94
C SER A 2 20.85 -20.78 -4.71
N LYS A 3 20.68 -19.49 -4.38
CA LYS A 3 19.77 -19.07 -3.31
C LYS A 3 18.36 -19.23 -3.87
N ILE A 4 17.61 -20.20 -3.36
CA ILE A 4 16.20 -20.39 -3.73
C ILE A 4 15.38 -19.35 -2.95
N ALA A 5 14.54 -18.60 -3.66
CA ALA A 5 13.55 -17.72 -3.08
C ALA A 5 12.15 -18.33 -3.22
N ASN A 6 11.29 -18.11 -2.24
CA ASN A 6 9.89 -18.54 -2.23
C ASN A 6 8.98 -17.32 -2.16
N ILE A 7 8.11 -17.18 -3.15
CA ILE A 7 7.17 -16.06 -3.25
C ILE A 7 5.76 -16.63 -3.27
N SER A 8 4.88 -16.12 -2.42
CA SER A 8 3.46 -16.50 -2.45
C SER A 8 2.57 -15.28 -2.40
N GLY A 9 1.40 -15.38 -3.01
CA GLY A 9 0.47 -14.27 -3.09
C GLY A 9 -0.81 -14.66 -3.79
N GLN A 10 -1.53 -13.64 -4.24
CA GLN A 10 -2.74 -13.77 -5.04
C GLN A 10 -2.59 -12.93 -6.30
N ILE A 11 -3.05 -13.47 -7.42
CA ILE A 11 -3.26 -12.73 -8.66
C ILE A 11 -4.75 -12.63 -8.92
N SER A 12 -5.23 -11.43 -9.28
CA SER A 12 -6.59 -11.19 -9.73
C SER A 12 -6.57 -10.46 -11.08
N VAL A 13 -7.59 -10.75 -11.90
CA VAL A 13 -7.75 -10.18 -13.24
C VAL A 13 -9.02 -9.36 -13.29
N ARG A 14 -8.92 -8.10 -13.69
CA ARG A 14 -10.03 -7.16 -13.71
C ARG A 14 -9.93 -6.24 -14.93
N PRO A 15 -10.98 -5.48 -15.28
CA PRO A 15 -10.82 -4.46 -16.32
C PRO A 15 -9.82 -3.40 -15.86
N CYS A 16 -9.12 -2.85 -16.85
CA CYS A 16 -8.27 -1.68 -16.64
C CYS A 16 -9.16 -0.47 -16.38
N ARG A 17 -9.00 0.18 -15.23
CA ARG A 17 -9.77 1.37 -14.86
C ARG A 17 -9.11 2.61 -15.43
N VAL A 18 -9.69 3.20 -16.47
CA VAL A 18 -9.13 4.38 -17.15
C VAL A 18 -9.74 5.65 -16.61
N GLY A 19 -8.92 6.66 -16.29
CA GLY A 19 -9.37 8.02 -16.04
C GLY A 19 -9.40 8.80 -17.35
N MET A 20 -10.59 9.21 -17.76
CA MET A 20 -10.86 9.90 -19.01
C MET A 20 -10.63 11.40 -18.79
N VAL A 21 -9.49 11.90 -19.22
CA VAL A 21 -9.14 13.32 -19.05
C VAL A 21 -9.72 14.11 -20.22
N CYS A 22 -10.56 15.09 -19.90
CA CYS A 22 -11.27 15.88 -20.89
C CYS A 22 -11.43 17.34 -20.48
N GLU A 23 -11.59 18.21 -21.47
CA GLU A 23 -12.06 19.59 -21.28
C GLU A 23 -13.47 19.62 -20.67
N PRO A 24 -13.82 20.67 -19.89
CA PRO A 24 -15.11 20.81 -19.22
C PRO A 24 -16.23 21.24 -20.20
N ASN A 25 -16.40 20.52 -21.30
CA ASN A 25 -17.44 20.77 -22.29
C ASN A 25 -18.24 19.50 -22.62
N THR A 26 -19.50 19.67 -23.04
CA THR A 26 -20.44 18.56 -23.25
C THR A 26 -19.97 17.60 -24.34
N ALA A 27 -19.31 18.10 -25.40
CA ALA A 27 -18.81 17.26 -26.49
C ALA A 27 -17.72 16.30 -26.02
N SER A 28 -16.76 16.77 -25.21
CA SER A 28 -15.72 15.92 -24.64
C SER A 28 -16.27 14.91 -23.63
N VAL A 29 -17.25 15.30 -22.80
CA VAL A 29 -17.94 14.39 -21.86
C VAL A 29 -18.69 13.28 -22.60
N VAL A 30 -19.43 13.61 -23.66
CA VAL A 30 -20.14 12.63 -24.50
C VAL A 30 -19.16 11.72 -25.24
N SER A 31 -18.07 12.28 -25.77
CA SER A 31 -17.00 11.50 -26.41
C SER A 31 -16.39 10.48 -25.42
N ALA A 32 -16.11 10.91 -24.20
CA ALA A 32 -15.60 10.04 -23.14
C ALA A 32 -16.58 8.90 -22.81
N ALA A 33 -17.87 9.21 -22.66
CA ALA A 33 -18.90 8.21 -22.40
C ALA A 33 -19.01 7.17 -23.53
N ASN A 34 -18.93 7.62 -24.78
CA ASN A 34 -19.00 6.76 -25.96
C ASN A 34 -17.79 5.82 -26.06
N LEU A 35 -16.57 6.32 -25.82
CA LEU A 35 -15.36 5.50 -25.79
C LEU A 35 -15.44 4.43 -24.68
N ALA A 36 -15.93 4.81 -23.50
CA ALA A 36 -16.07 3.90 -22.37
C ALA A 36 -17.13 2.81 -22.62
N SER A 37 -18.22 3.13 -23.32
CA SER A 37 -19.36 2.22 -23.52
C SER A 37 -19.03 0.93 -24.29
N GLY A 38 -17.89 0.88 -25.00
CA GLY A 38 -17.45 -0.31 -25.75
C GLY A 38 -16.52 -1.27 -25.01
N VAL A 39 -16.14 -0.95 -23.78
CA VAL A 39 -15.04 -1.63 -23.07
C VAL A 39 -15.51 -2.20 -21.74
N TRP A 40 -14.99 -3.38 -21.36
CA TRP A 40 -15.26 -3.97 -20.05
C TRP A 40 -14.80 -3.02 -18.93
N GLY A 41 -15.69 -2.74 -17.97
CA GLY A 41 -15.50 -1.77 -16.89
C GLY A 41 -15.71 -0.31 -17.28
N GLY A 42 -16.12 -0.02 -18.51
CA GLY A 42 -16.28 1.33 -19.04
C GLY A 42 -17.18 2.25 -18.21
N GLY A 43 -18.31 1.74 -17.71
CA GLY A 43 -19.19 2.49 -16.80
C GLY A 43 -18.54 2.94 -15.49
N TYR A 44 -17.33 2.46 -15.22
CA TYR A 44 -16.54 2.80 -14.04
C TYR A 44 -15.31 3.68 -14.30
N PHE A 45 -15.14 4.18 -15.52
CA PHE A 45 -14.04 5.06 -15.92
C PHE A 45 -14.32 6.50 -15.50
N PRO A 46 -13.67 7.07 -14.47
CA PRO A 46 -13.99 8.44 -14.07
C PRO A 46 -13.53 9.46 -15.12
N MET A 47 -14.28 10.54 -15.25
CA MET A 47 -13.98 11.69 -16.07
C MET A 47 -13.29 12.79 -15.24
N LEU A 48 -12.09 13.18 -15.64
CA LEU A 48 -11.23 14.12 -14.93
C LEU A 48 -11.04 15.39 -15.76
N LEU A 49 -11.06 16.54 -15.09
CA LEU A 49 -10.79 17.82 -15.75
C LEU A 49 -9.29 18.11 -15.78
N ALA A 50 -8.83 18.69 -16.87
CA ALA A 50 -7.42 19.02 -17.10
C ALA A 50 -6.99 20.40 -16.54
N ASP A 51 -7.87 21.10 -15.83
CA ASP A 51 -7.67 22.47 -15.35
C ASP A 51 -7.09 22.56 -13.92
N ASP A 52 -7.16 21.48 -13.16
CA ASP A 52 -6.61 21.36 -11.80
C ASP A 52 -5.91 20.00 -11.62
N ASP A 53 -4.60 20.00 -11.86
CA ASP A 53 -3.80 18.78 -11.86
C ASP A 53 -3.83 18.04 -10.52
N ASP A 54 -3.73 18.79 -9.42
CA ASP A 54 -3.70 18.23 -8.08
C ASP A 54 -5.04 17.57 -7.74
N LYS A 55 -6.16 18.22 -8.10
CA LYS A 55 -7.50 17.66 -7.89
C LYS A 55 -7.74 16.44 -8.76
N ALA A 56 -7.37 16.48 -10.04
CA ALA A 56 -7.50 15.35 -10.95
C ALA A 56 -6.70 14.14 -10.44
N GLN A 57 -5.46 14.33 -10.01
CA GLN A 57 -4.65 13.26 -9.43
C GLN A 57 -5.21 12.74 -8.10
N ARG A 58 -5.73 13.62 -7.23
CA ARG A 58 -6.41 13.19 -6.00
C ARG A 58 -7.61 12.29 -6.31
N ILE A 59 -8.43 12.67 -7.28
CA ILE A 59 -9.60 11.87 -7.71
C ILE A 59 -9.16 10.55 -8.36
N ALA A 60 -8.15 10.59 -9.24
CA ALA A 60 -7.61 9.39 -9.87
C ALA A 60 -7.09 8.39 -8.83
N ARG A 61 -6.34 8.87 -7.82
CA ARG A 61 -5.89 8.06 -6.67
C ARG A 61 -7.06 7.52 -5.86
N SER A 62 -8.05 8.37 -5.51
CA SER A 62 -9.17 7.98 -4.67
C SER A 62 -10.10 6.96 -5.33
N LEU A 63 -10.18 6.94 -6.66
CA LEU A 63 -10.96 6.00 -7.42
C LEU A 63 -10.15 4.78 -7.91
N GLY A 64 -8.85 4.69 -7.59
CA GLY A 64 -8.02 3.56 -8.00
C GLY A 64 -7.84 3.49 -9.52
N VAL A 65 -7.75 4.63 -10.21
CA VAL A 65 -7.50 4.68 -11.66
C VAL A 65 -6.15 4.05 -11.99
N ASP A 66 -6.08 3.13 -12.95
CA ASP A 66 -4.82 2.50 -13.36
C ASP A 66 -4.01 3.42 -14.26
N VAL A 67 -4.66 4.03 -15.25
CA VAL A 67 -4.05 4.85 -16.30
C VAL A 67 -4.94 6.02 -16.65
N LEU A 68 -4.32 7.08 -17.18
CA LEU A 68 -5.04 8.25 -17.68
C LEU A 68 -5.01 8.29 -19.21
N TYR A 69 -6.12 8.68 -19.81
CA TYR A 69 -6.26 8.82 -21.25
C TYR A 69 -6.84 10.19 -21.60
N ALA A 70 -6.16 10.90 -22.50
CA ALA A 70 -6.64 12.17 -23.03
C ALA A 70 -7.74 11.90 -24.08
N VAL A 71 -8.96 12.31 -23.79
CA VAL A 71 -10.13 12.12 -24.67
C VAL A 71 -10.10 13.11 -25.84
N ASP A 72 -9.56 14.29 -25.59
CA ASP A 72 -9.40 15.37 -26.56
C ASP A 72 -7.93 15.71 -26.83
N ASP A 73 -7.73 16.53 -27.86
CA ASP A 73 -6.42 16.99 -28.29
C ASP A 73 -5.95 18.26 -27.56
N SER A 74 -6.51 18.57 -26.38
CA SER A 74 -6.03 19.72 -25.60
C SER A 74 -4.63 19.42 -25.02
N PRO A 75 -3.74 20.42 -24.95
CA PRO A 75 -2.43 20.26 -24.31
C PRO A 75 -2.53 19.83 -22.83
N GLY A 76 -3.53 20.35 -22.11
CA GLY A 76 -3.77 20.00 -20.70
C GLY A 76 -4.12 18.52 -20.52
N SER A 77 -5.09 18.01 -21.29
CA SER A 77 -5.48 16.59 -21.22
C SER A 77 -4.31 15.66 -21.53
N ARG A 78 -3.50 15.98 -22.56
CA ARG A 78 -2.30 15.21 -22.89
C ARG A 78 -1.22 15.25 -21.82
N ALA A 79 -0.96 16.42 -21.24
CA ALA A 79 0.03 16.58 -20.18
C ALA A 79 -0.36 15.77 -18.94
N MET A 80 -1.64 15.82 -18.54
CA MET A 80 -2.20 15.02 -17.45
C MET A 80 -2.11 13.51 -17.74
N ALA A 81 -2.45 13.07 -18.95
CA ALA A 81 -2.37 11.66 -19.33
C ALA A 81 -0.92 11.13 -19.37
N ALA A 82 0.06 12.00 -19.60
CA ALA A 82 1.48 11.67 -19.62
C ALA A 82 2.14 11.62 -18.22
N GLN A 83 1.39 11.92 -17.15
CA GLN A 83 1.94 11.95 -15.80
C GLN A 83 2.55 10.59 -15.38
N PRO A 84 3.70 10.58 -14.69
CA PRO A 84 4.33 9.35 -14.21
C PRO A 84 3.37 8.49 -13.39
N GLY A 85 3.33 7.20 -13.69
CA GLY A 85 2.44 6.23 -13.04
C GLY A 85 1.01 6.19 -13.58
N TYR A 86 0.63 7.08 -14.49
CA TYR A 86 -0.64 7.02 -15.22
C TYR A 86 -0.49 6.86 -16.72
N ALA A 87 0.70 7.16 -17.27
CA ALA A 87 0.96 7.04 -18.68
C ALA A 87 0.83 5.59 -19.19
N ILE A 88 0.13 5.45 -20.31
CA ILE A 88 0.13 4.24 -21.13
C ILE A 88 1.37 4.33 -22.02
N ARG A 89 2.20 3.28 -22.07
CA ARG A 89 3.36 3.24 -22.95
C ARG A 89 2.90 3.26 -24.40
N ASP A 90 3.39 4.25 -25.14
CA ASP A 90 3.28 4.27 -26.58
C ASP A 90 4.25 3.23 -27.16
N LEU A 91 3.71 2.08 -27.54
CA LEU A 91 4.43 1.03 -28.26
C LEU A 91 4.29 1.20 -29.79
N GLY A 92 3.79 2.35 -30.27
CA GLY A 92 3.44 2.58 -31.67
C GLY A 92 2.15 1.88 -32.10
N LEU A 93 1.27 1.54 -31.14
CA LEU A 93 0.16 0.59 -31.30
C LEU A 93 -1.24 1.21 -31.46
N GLY A 94 -1.31 2.54 -31.60
CA GLY A 94 -2.59 3.26 -31.73
C GLY A 94 -3.27 3.57 -30.39
N SER A 95 -4.52 4.04 -30.43
CA SER A 95 -5.32 4.32 -29.22
C SER A 95 -5.62 3.02 -28.44
N PRO A 96 -5.68 3.04 -27.09
CA PRO A 96 -6.19 1.91 -26.31
C PRO A 96 -7.66 1.56 -26.63
N PHE A 97 -8.35 2.42 -27.37
CA PHE A 97 -9.70 2.22 -27.90
C PHE A 97 -9.69 1.88 -29.43
N ALA A 98 -8.52 1.72 -30.07
CA ALA A 98 -8.35 1.47 -31.51
C ALA A 98 -8.68 0.03 -31.93
N ARG A 99 -8.92 -0.17 -33.25
CA ARG A 99 -9.85 -1.23 -33.72
C ARG A 99 -9.43 -2.06 -34.92
N SER A 100 -8.20 -1.93 -35.41
CA SER A 100 -7.78 -2.76 -36.53
C SER A 100 -7.72 -4.26 -36.14
N GLU A 101 -8.03 -5.13 -37.09
CA GLU A 101 -8.11 -6.59 -36.92
C GLU A 101 -6.74 -7.27 -36.69
N TRP A 102 -5.65 -6.50 -36.80
CA TRP A 102 -4.29 -7.05 -36.79
C TRP A 102 -3.39 -6.18 -35.89
N ASP A 103 -2.79 -6.82 -34.87
CA ASP A 103 -1.67 -6.34 -34.04
C ASP A 103 -1.82 -5.06 -33.20
N GLN A 104 -3.00 -4.42 -33.14
CA GLN A 104 -3.20 -3.26 -32.25
C GLN A 104 -3.57 -3.65 -30.82
N VAL A 105 -3.01 -2.89 -29.88
CA VAL A 105 -3.24 -3.08 -28.46
C VAL A 105 -4.42 -2.24 -28.01
N ARG A 106 -5.51 -2.92 -27.66
CA ARG A 106 -6.79 -2.32 -27.22
C ARG A 106 -7.24 -2.88 -25.89
N LEU A 107 -8.02 -2.12 -25.13
CA LEU A 107 -8.70 -2.63 -23.94
C LEU A 107 -9.66 -3.77 -24.30
N LEU A 108 -9.90 -4.67 -23.35
CA LEU A 108 -10.84 -5.78 -23.53
C LEU A 108 -12.26 -5.24 -23.78
N GLY A 109 -12.80 -5.51 -24.98
CA GLY A 109 -14.17 -5.16 -25.35
C GLY A 109 -15.21 -5.99 -24.59
N ILE A 110 -16.48 -5.62 -24.72
CA ILE A 110 -17.60 -6.34 -24.10
C ILE A 110 -18.09 -7.56 -24.90
N ASP A 111 -17.51 -7.84 -26.07
CA ASP A 111 -18.01 -8.89 -26.97
C ASP A 111 -18.14 -10.26 -26.29
N TRP A 112 -17.18 -10.59 -25.42
CA TRP A 112 -17.19 -11.85 -24.68
C TRP A 112 -18.27 -11.94 -23.61
N LEU A 113 -18.75 -10.81 -23.08
CA LEU A 113 -19.84 -10.80 -22.10
C LEU A 113 -21.17 -11.14 -22.77
N ILE A 114 -21.34 -10.75 -24.04
CA ILE A 114 -22.56 -11.01 -24.81
C ILE A 114 -22.78 -12.51 -24.98
N ASP A 115 -21.70 -13.27 -25.24
CA ASP A 115 -21.76 -14.73 -25.38
C ASP A 115 -22.15 -15.43 -24.07
N HIS A 116 -21.92 -14.80 -22.92
CA HIS A 116 -22.29 -15.31 -21.59
C HIS A 116 -23.64 -14.76 -21.08
N ALA A 117 -24.16 -13.71 -21.70
CA ALA A 117 -25.36 -12.97 -21.31
C ALA A 117 -26.65 -13.49 -21.97
N VAL A 118 -26.73 -14.80 -22.26
CA VAL A 118 -27.80 -15.41 -23.08
C VAL A 118 -29.21 -15.22 -22.47
N ASP A 119 -29.29 -14.98 -21.16
CA ASP A 119 -30.54 -14.78 -20.40
C ASP A 119 -30.83 -13.31 -20.04
N ILE A 120 -30.07 -12.34 -20.56
CA ILE A 120 -30.22 -10.91 -20.24
C ILE A 120 -31.02 -10.19 -21.34
N ASP A 121 -32.05 -9.42 -20.96
CA ASP A 121 -32.79 -8.56 -21.92
C ASP A 121 -31.94 -7.33 -22.28
N LEU A 122 -31.15 -7.47 -23.34
CA LEU A 122 -30.30 -6.41 -23.86
C LEU A 122 -31.11 -5.39 -24.65
N VAL A 123 -30.95 -4.12 -24.30
CA VAL A 123 -31.67 -3.00 -24.91
C VAL A 123 -30.69 -1.97 -25.45
N ARG A 124 -30.97 -1.47 -26.66
CA ARG A 124 -30.34 -0.26 -27.21
C ARG A 124 -31.35 0.88 -27.24
N PRO A 125 -31.35 1.80 -26.26
CA PRO A 125 -32.12 3.02 -26.39
C PRO A 125 -31.56 3.84 -27.56
N THR A 126 -32.43 4.44 -28.38
CA THR A 126 -32.02 5.29 -29.50
C THR A 126 -32.75 6.62 -29.46
N TRP A 127 -32.03 7.72 -29.57
CA TRP A 127 -32.52 9.09 -29.53
C TRP A 127 -31.93 9.90 -30.70
N THR A 128 -32.44 11.12 -30.91
CA THR A 128 -31.85 12.07 -31.88
C THR A 128 -30.89 13.02 -31.17
N ASP A 129 -29.88 13.52 -31.88
CA ASP A 129 -28.94 14.51 -31.33
C ASP A 129 -29.63 15.82 -30.91
N THR A 130 -30.80 16.09 -31.49
CA THR A 130 -31.65 17.24 -31.17
C THR A 130 -32.51 17.07 -29.92
N ASP A 131 -32.54 15.88 -29.30
CA ASP A 131 -33.25 15.68 -28.02
C ASP A 131 -32.54 16.48 -26.91
N PRO A 132 -33.25 17.30 -26.12
CA PRO A 132 -32.64 18.06 -25.02
C PRO A 132 -32.02 17.18 -23.91
N LEU A 133 -32.26 15.86 -23.91
CA LEU A 133 -31.65 14.90 -23.00
C LEU A 133 -30.55 14.05 -23.69
N SER A 134 -30.13 14.37 -24.93
CA SER A 134 -29.15 13.57 -25.68
C SER A 134 -27.81 13.37 -24.94
N GLY A 135 -27.30 14.44 -24.30
CA GLY A 135 -26.10 14.37 -23.46
C GLY A 135 -26.30 13.45 -22.25
N LEU A 136 -27.46 13.56 -21.58
CA LEU A 136 -27.82 12.69 -20.46
C LEU A 136 -27.93 11.23 -20.90
N PHE A 137 -28.60 10.94 -22.01
CA PHE A 137 -28.74 9.58 -22.53
C PHE A 137 -27.39 8.95 -22.87
N SER A 138 -26.44 9.74 -23.37
CA SER A 138 -25.07 9.28 -23.63
C SER A 138 -24.35 8.84 -22.35
N VAL A 139 -24.45 9.61 -21.26
CA VAL A 139 -23.84 9.26 -19.95
C VAL A 139 -24.67 8.26 -19.14
N TRP A 140 -25.95 8.06 -19.48
CA TRP A 140 -26.84 7.14 -18.77
C TRP A 140 -26.86 5.75 -19.38
N PHE A 141 -27.09 5.65 -20.69
CA PHE A 141 -27.27 4.37 -21.40
C PHE A 141 -26.03 3.94 -22.19
N GLY A 142 -25.11 4.87 -22.43
CA GLY A 142 -23.98 4.70 -23.34
C GLY A 142 -24.37 4.95 -24.79
N GLY A 143 -23.49 5.61 -25.53
CA GLY A 143 -23.67 5.87 -26.96
C GLY A 143 -22.72 5.04 -27.82
N LEU A 144 -23.20 4.60 -28.98
CA LEU A 144 -22.38 4.12 -30.09
C LEU A 144 -22.36 5.24 -31.13
N PRO A 145 -21.21 5.81 -31.50
CA PRO A 145 -21.16 6.82 -32.56
C PRO A 145 -21.71 6.24 -33.86
N ASP A 146 -22.71 6.91 -34.43
CA ASP A 146 -23.17 6.62 -35.78
C ASP A 146 -22.16 7.24 -36.78
N GLY A 147 -21.64 6.43 -37.70
CA GLY A 147 -21.00 6.86 -38.96
C GLY A 147 -20.02 8.04 -38.94
N ASP A 148 -18.74 7.71 -38.72
CA ASP A 148 -17.51 8.38 -39.23
C ASP A 148 -17.06 9.76 -38.67
N ALA A 149 -15.93 9.75 -37.94
CA ALA A 149 -14.98 10.89 -37.80
C ALA A 149 -13.60 10.48 -37.21
N ARG A 150 -13.49 9.29 -36.60
CA ARG A 150 -12.25 8.49 -36.50
C ARG A 150 -12.72 7.04 -36.64
N GLY A 151 -12.04 6.22 -37.44
CA GLY A 151 -12.46 4.86 -37.86
C GLY A 151 -12.59 3.80 -36.74
N ASP A 152 -12.88 4.23 -35.51
CA ASP A 152 -12.67 3.53 -34.26
C ASP A 152 -13.99 3.16 -33.51
N VAL A 153 -15.18 2.90 -34.13
CA VAL A 153 -16.37 2.29 -33.40
C VAL A 153 -17.35 1.29 -34.15
N ALA A 154 -17.12 0.82 -35.38
CA ALA A 154 -17.77 -0.37 -36.05
C ALA A 154 -17.87 -1.85 -35.44
N THR A 155 -16.84 -2.57 -34.94
CA THR A 155 -16.92 -4.02 -34.54
C THR A 155 -17.61 -4.40 -33.21
N VAL A 156 -17.37 -3.72 -32.07
CA VAL A 156 -18.06 -3.98 -30.77
C VAL A 156 -19.58 -3.80 -30.87
N SER A 157 -19.97 -2.94 -31.82
CA SER A 157 -21.35 -2.70 -32.23
C SER A 157 -22.00 -3.97 -32.80
N SER A 158 -21.30 -4.81 -33.57
CA SER A 158 -21.97 -5.86 -34.34
C SER A 158 -22.56 -6.99 -33.48
N ALA A 159 -21.89 -7.43 -32.41
CA ALA A 159 -22.42 -8.47 -31.53
C ALA A 159 -23.56 -7.94 -30.66
N PHE A 160 -23.36 -6.80 -30.00
CA PHE A 160 -24.40 -6.20 -29.16
C PHE A 160 -25.62 -5.84 -29.99
N LEU A 161 -25.44 -5.23 -31.18
CA LEU A 161 -26.53 -4.89 -32.08
C LEU A 161 -27.28 -6.10 -32.64
N ARG A 162 -26.66 -7.29 -32.70
CA ARG A 162 -27.36 -8.52 -33.10
C ARG A 162 -28.32 -9.02 -32.03
N HIS A 163 -27.99 -8.83 -30.75
CA HIS A 163 -28.76 -9.37 -29.63
C HIS A 163 -29.65 -8.34 -28.95
N ALA A 164 -29.29 -7.05 -28.98
CA ALA A 164 -30.02 -5.99 -28.31
C ALA A 164 -31.26 -5.56 -29.10
N ARG A 165 -32.41 -5.50 -28.42
CA ARG A 165 -33.63 -4.92 -28.98
C ARG A 165 -33.50 -3.40 -29.05
N ARG A 166 -33.78 -2.84 -30.22
CA ARG A 166 -33.84 -1.37 -30.40
C ARG A 166 -35.04 -0.80 -29.63
N TRP A 167 -34.81 0.26 -28.87
CA TRP A 167 -35.83 0.95 -28.10
C TRP A 167 -35.81 2.47 -28.39
N PRO A 168 -36.64 2.95 -29.32
CA PRO A 168 -36.70 4.37 -29.66
C PRO A 168 -37.22 5.18 -28.47
N LEU A 169 -36.51 6.26 -28.10
CA LEU A 169 -36.95 7.23 -27.10
C LEU A 169 -37.58 8.42 -27.84
N ASP A 170 -38.88 8.63 -27.66
CA ASP A 170 -39.57 9.80 -28.21
C ASP A 170 -39.23 11.04 -27.37
N PRO A 171 -38.71 12.13 -27.98
CA PRO A 171 -38.35 13.36 -27.27
C PRO A 171 -39.44 14.00 -26.42
N LYS A 172 -40.72 13.67 -26.68
CA LYS A 172 -41.88 14.21 -25.96
C LYS A 172 -42.56 13.21 -25.04
N ALA A 173 -42.22 11.92 -25.13
CA ALA A 173 -42.84 10.90 -24.29
C ALA A 173 -42.09 10.73 -22.96
N GLN A 174 -42.82 10.19 -21.98
CA GLN A 174 -42.21 9.68 -20.76
C GLN A 174 -41.28 8.52 -21.08
N LEU A 175 -40.18 8.45 -20.34
CA LEU A 175 -39.29 7.31 -20.39
C LEU A 175 -39.99 6.09 -19.78
N PRO A 176 -39.83 4.92 -20.41
CA PRO A 176 -40.39 3.68 -19.89
C PRO A 176 -39.69 3.24 -18.61
N GLU A 177 -40.26 2.25 -17.93
CA GLU A 177 -39.59 1.60 -16.81
C GLU A 177 -38.28 0.93 -17.29
N LEU A 178 -37.19 1.24 -16.60
CA LEU A 178 -35.83 0.78 -16.94
C LEU A 178 -35.40 -0.42 -16.08
N ILE A 179 -36.32 -1.04 -15.33
CA ILE A 179 -36.02 -2.16 -14.45
C ILE A 179 -35.97 -3.45 -15.24
N GLY A 180 -34.94 -4.27 -14.99
CA GLY A 180 -34.83 -5.61 -15.56
C GLY A 180 -34.34 -5.65 -17.00
N VAL A 181 -33.90 -4.51 -17.55
CA VAL A 181 -33.27 -4.42 -18.86
C VAL A 181 -31.85 -3.94 -18.71
N GLU A 182 -30.97 -4.42 -19.58
CA GLU A 182 -29.55 -4.07 -19.55
C GLU A 182 -29.19 -3.24 -20.78
N THR A 183 -28.64 -2.06 -20.53
CA THR A 183 -28.14 -1.18 -21.61
C THR A 183 -26.71 -1.51 -21.96
N LEU A 184 -26.20 -0.93 -23.04
CA LEU A 184 -24.80 -1.08 -23.43
C LEU A 184 -23.86 -0.75 -22.27
N LEU A 185 -24.08 0.39 -21.61
CA LEU A 185 -23.25 0.82 -20.49
C LEU A 185 -23.40 -0.11 -19.27
N GLY A 186 -24.61 -0.60 -19.00
CA GLY A 186 -24.86 -1.57 -17.95
C GLY A 186 -24.08 -2.87 -18.17
N LEU A 187 -24.07 -3.38 -19.41
CA LEU A 187 -23.32 -4.56 -19.80
C LEU A 187 -21.80 -4.42 -19.50
N THR A 188 -21.22 -3.23 -19.65
CA THR A 188 -19.80 -3.00 -19.34
C THR A 188 -19.46 -3.31 -17.87
N CYS A 189 -20.43 -3.27 -16.97
CA CYS A 189 -20.25 -3.45 -15.53
C CYS A 189 -20.37 -4.92 -15.08
N HIS A 190 -20.75 -5.85 -15.97
CA HIS A 190 -20.89 -7.26 -15.62
C HIS A 190 -19.58 -7.92 -15.20
N GLU A 191 -19.68 -8.95 -14.35
CA GLU A 191 -18.54 -9.66 -13.74
C GLU A 191 -17.64 -8.78 -12.85
N ILE A 192 -18.14 -7.61 -12.45
CA ILE A 192 -17.45 -6.68 -11.54
C ILE A 192 -18.33 -6.46 -10.32
N ARG A 193 -17.83 -6.87 -9.15
CA ARG A 193 -18.39 -6.46 -7.87
C ARG A 193 -17.59 -5.27 -7.36
N GLN A 194 -18.27 -4.16 -7.09
CA GLN A 194 -17.64 -3.03 -6.44
C GLN A 194 -17.76 -3.11 -4.92
N GLU A 195 -16.64 -2.98 -4.22
CA GLU A 195 -16.61 -2.86 -2.76
C GLU A 195 -16.56 -1.38 -2.36
N ILE A 196 -17.72 -0.85 -1.91
CA ILE A 196 -17.89 0.56 -1.55
C ILE A 196 -18.57 0.66 -0.18
N ASP A 197 -18.11 1.63 0.61
CA ASP A 197 -18.50 1.90 2.01
C ASP A 197 -19.53 3.05 2.13
N VAL A 198 -20.35 3.32 1.09
CA VAL A 198 -21.31 4.44 1.07
C VAL A 198 -22.77 3.99 0.88
N GLU A 199 -23.72 4.82 1.32
CA GLU A 199 -25.14 4.71 0.97
C GLU A 199 -25.28 4.51 -0.54
N ARG A 200 -25.99 3.44 -0.94
CA ARG A 200 -25.93 2.95 -2.31
C ARG A 200 -26.78 3.78 -3.26
N ALA A 201 -28.00 4.16 -2.87
CA ALA A 201 -28.96 4.78 -3.77
C ALA A 201 -29.18 6.29 -3.53
N ALA A 202 -29.14 7.09 -4.59
CA ALA A 202 -29.42 8.54 -4.52
C ALA A 202 -30.04 9.10 -5.82
N PHE A 203 -30.82 10.17 -5.69
CA PHE A 203 -31.21 11.00 -6.84
C PHE A 203 -30.16 12.08 -7.11
N VAL A 204 -29.87 12.36 -8.38
CA VAL A 204 -28.94 13.42 -8.79
C VAL A 204 -29.73 14.46 -9.57
N VAL A 205 -29.98 15.60 -8.94
CA VAL A 205 -30.59 16.75 -9.60
C VAL A 205 -29.54 17.36 -10.52
N MET A 206 -29.88 17.54 -11.80
CA MET A 206 -28.92 17.99 -12.80
C MET A 206 -29.56 18.78 -13.93
N ASN A 207 -28.81 19.72 -14.48
CA ASN A 207 -29.09 20.31 -15.78
C ASN A 207 -28.52 19.38 -16.88
N PRO A 208 -29.36 18.79 -17.75
CA PRO A 208 -28.91 17.85 -18.78
C PRO A 208 -28.03 18.49 -19.87
N GLN A 209 -27.96 19.82 -19.92
CA GLN A 209 -27.09 20.59 -20.83
C GLN A 209 -25.78 21.03 -20.17
N SER A 210 -25.61 20.83 -18.85
CA SER A 210 -24.39 21.17 -18.11
C SER A 210 -23.36 20.05 -18.22
N ALA A 211 -22.20 20.35 -18.80
CA ALA A 211 -21.08 19.41 -18.87
C ALA A 211 -20.64 18.95 -17.48
N ASP A 212 -20.64 19.85 -16.50
CA ASP A 212 -20.25 19.55 -15.13
C ASP A 212 -21.25 18.62 -14.44
N ASP A 213 -22.55 18.79 -14.67
CA ASP A 213 -23.56 17.94 -14.05
C ASP A 213 -23.56 16.55 -14.68
N LEU A 214 -23.40 16.47 -16.01
CA LEU A 214 -23.24 15.20 -16.74
C LEU A 214 -22.02 14.42 -16.23
N ARG A 215 -20.89 15.12 -16.08
CA ARG A 215 -19.64 14.57 -15.53
C ARG A 215 -19.80 14.15 -14.07
N ALA A 216 -20.47 14.95 -13.24
CA ALA A 216 -20.73 14.63 -11.84
C ALA A 216 -21.60 13.37 -11.71
N PHE A 217 -22.69 13.29 -12.47
CA PHE A 217 -23.54 12.10 -12.54
C PHE A 217 -22.74 10.86 -12.96
N TRP A 218 -21.94 10.95 -14.04
CA TRP A 218 -21.08 9.85 -14.47
C TRP A 218 -20.08 9.46 -13.39
N ASN A 219 -19.42 10.41 -12.74
CA ASN A 219 -18.40 10.10 -11.75
C ASN A 219 -18.96 9.48 -10.47
N LEU A 220 -20.19 9.81 -10.07
CA LEU A 220 -20.88 9.14 -8.96
C LEU A 220 -21.13 7.67 -9.30
N ARG A 221 -21.60 7.38 -10.52
CA ARG A 221 -21.72 6.00 -11.03
C ARG A 221 -20.37 5.31 -11.15
N ALA A 222 -19.35 6.03 -11.62
CA ALA A 222 -18.03 5.48 -11.80
C ALA A 222 -17.45 5.07 -10.44
N ALA A 223 -17.67 5.90 -9.43
CA ALA A 223 -17.37 5.60 -8.04
C ALA A 223 -18.26 4.52 -7.41
N GLY A 224 -19.28 4.07 -8.15
CA GLY A 224 -20.09 2.91 -7.87
C GLY A 224 -21.37 3.16 -7.10
N GLN A 225 -21.78 4.42 -7.01
CA GLN A 225 -23.08 4.77 -6.47
C GLN A 225 -24.18 4.37 -7.46
N ASP A 226 -25.28 3.87 -6.93
CA ASP A 226 -26.50 3.58 -7.65
C ASP A 226 -27.34 4.86 -7.72
N VAL A 227 -27.05 5.69 -8.73
CA VAL A 227 -27.66 7.01 -8.86
C VAL A 227 -28.68 7.07 -10.00
N PHE A 228 -29.78 7.76 -9.74
CA PHE A 228 -30.80 8.05 -10.74
C PHE A 228 -30.77 9.54 -11.14
N PRO A 229 -30.71 9.89 -12.43
CA PRO A 229 -30.67 11.28 -12.87
C PRO A 229 -32.06 11.93 -12.79
N TRP A 230 -32.11 13.15 -12.26
CA TRP A 230 -33.30 14.00 -12.22
C TRP A 230 -33.06 15.29 -13.04
N PRO A 231 -33.37 15.29 -14.35
CA PRO A 231 -33.11 16.41 -15.24
C PRO A 231 -34.09 17.56 -14.99
N VAL A 232 -33.57 18.69 -14.52
CA VAL A 232 -34.36 19.90 -14.26
C VAL A 232 -34.96 20.43 -15.57
N GLY A 233 -36.25 20.77 -15.54
CA GLY A 233 -37.02 21.22 -16.71
C GLY A 233 -37.55 20.08 -17.60
N HIS A 234 -37.24 18.82 -17.26
CA HIS A 234 -37.70 17.62 -17.97
C HIS A 234 -38.21 16.53 -17.00
N GLU A 235 -38.71 16.93 -15.84
CA GLU A 235 -39.10 16.05 -14.73
C GLU A 235 -40.19 15.05 -15.15
N GLU A 236 -41.18 15.53 -15.92
CA GLU A 236 -42.27 14.69 -16.43
C GLU A 236 -41.75 13.53 -17.30
N ARG A 237 -40.63 13.72 -18.00
CA ARG A 237 -40.05 12.67 -18.85
C ARG A 237 -39.48 11.52 -18.02
N VAL A 238 -38.93 11.77 -16.84
CA VAL A 238 -38.29 10.72 -16.03
C VAL A 238 -39.20 10.14 -14.95
N MET A 239 -40.31 10.80 -14.62
CA MET A 239 -41.16 10.49 -13.45
C MET A 239 -41.55 9.00 -13.34
N THR A 240 -41.99 8.38 -14.44
CA THR A 240 -42.39 6.96 -14.45
C THR A 240 -41.20 6.04 -14.15
N ALA A 241 -40.06 6.26 -14.81
CA ALA A 241 -38.83 5.51 -14.56
C ALA A 241 -38.28 5.73 -13.14
N ALA A 242 -38.34 6.97 -12.63
CA ALA A 242 -37.88 7.35 -11.29
C ALA A 242 -38.70 6.65 -10.21
N ARG A 243 -40.02 6.62 -10.35
CA ARG A 243 -40.94 5.94 -9.45
C ARG A 243 -40.67 4.44 -9.40
N ALA A 244 -40.49 3.82 -10.57
CA ALA A 244 -40.18 2.40 -10.66
C ALA A 244 -38.83 2.10 -9.98
N TRP A 245 -37.78 2.85 -10.33
CA TRP A 245 -36.45 2.68 -9.73
C TRP A 245 -36.46 2.85 -8.20
N LEU A 246 -37.17 3.85 -7.67
CA LEU A 246 -37.32 4.09 -6.23
C LEU A 246 -38.03 2.92 -5.53
N GLU A 247 -39.09 2.37 -6.14
CA GLU A 247 -39.79 1.20 -5.61
C GLU A 247 -38.85 -0.03 -5.54
N SER A 248 -38.03 -0.21 -6.56
CA SER A 248 -37.01 -1.26 -6.54
C SER A 248 -35.92 -1.00 -5.48
N ALA A 249 -35.61 0.26 -5.17
CA ALA A 249 -34.63 0.60 -4.14
C ALA A 249 -35.16 0.32 -2.73
N LEU A 250 -36.46 0.60 -2.51
CA LEU A 250 -37.19 0.29 -1.28
C LEU A 250 -37.29 -1.21 -1.02
N THR A 251 -37.63 -1.98 -2.06
CA THR A 251 -37.80 -3.44 -1.94
C THR A 251 -36.48 -4.21 -1.87
N GLY A 252 -35.40 -3.65 -2.42
CA GLY A 252 -34.08 -4.27 -2.48
C GLY A 252 -33.14 -3.97 -1.30
N ASP A 253 -33.63 -3.35 -0.21
CA ASP A 253 -32.82 -2.91 0.94
C ASP A 253 -31.60 -2.04 0.53
N ARG A 254 -31.79 -1.21 -0.50
CA ARG A 254 -30.74 -0.33 -1.06
C ARG A 254 -30.67 1.05 -0.38
N LEU A 255 -31.60 1.34 0.52
CA LEU A 255 -31.73 2.62 1.23
C LEU A 255 -31.15 2.55 2.63
N GLY A 256 -30.63 3.69 3.11
CA GLY A 256 -30.19 3.84 4.49
C GLY A 256 -31.37 3.81 5.46
N ALA A 257 -31.10 3.60 6.75
CA ALA A 257 -32.08 3.78 7.81
C ALA A 257 -31.77 5.06 8.59
N SER A 258 -32.69 6.01 8.58
CA SER A 258 -32.57 7.21 9.42
C SER A 258 -32.97 6.91 10.86
N HIS A 259 -32.24 7.51 11.79
CA HIS A 259 -32.53 7.44 13.22
C HIS A 259 -32.60 8.85 13.79
N SER A 260 -33.50 9.07 14.76
CA SER A 260 -33.54 10.32 15.52
C SER A 260 -32.33 10.43 16.45
N GLY A 261 -32.04 11.62 16.96
CA GLY A 261 -31.01 11.82 17.99
C GLY A 261 -31.26 11.04 19.30
N ALA A 262 -32.48 10.50 19.48
CA ALA A 262 -32.86 9.62 20.58
C ALA A 262 -32.76 8.12 20.23
N GLY A 263 -32.33 7.77 19.01
CA GLY A 263 -32.16 6.39 18.54
C GLY A 263 -33.42 5.76 17.94
N GLU A 264 -34.52 6.50 17.75
CA GLU A 264 -35.74 5.98 17.13
C GLU A 264 -35.59 5.88 15.62
N ARG A 265 -36.00 4.76 15.02
CA ARG A 265 -35.95 4.56 13.56
C ARG A 265 -37.02 5.41 12.88
N LEU A 266 -36.59 6.34 12.02
CA LEU A 266 -37.47 7.31 11.33
C LEU A 266 -37.99 6.81 9.98
N GLY A 267 -37.39 5.76 9.42
CA GLY A 267 -37.79 5.18 8.13
C GLY A 267 -36.64 5.06 7.13
N PRO A 268 -36.95 4.70 5.87
CA PRO A 268 -35.96 4.67 4.80
C PRO A 268 -35.46 6.08 4.48
N HIS A 269 -34.14 6.20 4.29
CA HIS A 269 -33.46 7.44 4.00
C HIS A 269 -32.81 7.39 2.62
N MET A 270 -32.90 8.49 1.88
CA MET A 270 -32.23 8.66 0.59
C MET A 270 -31.58 10.04 0.50
N ARG A 271 -30.35 10.08 0.00
CA ARG A 271 -29.67 11.33 -0.31
C ARG A 271 -30.16 11.89 -1.65
N VAL A 272 -30.34 13.20 -1.71
CA VAL A 272 -30.57 13.95 -2.95
C VAL A 272 -29.34 14.81 -3.21
N ILE A 273 -28.62 14.48 -4.29
CA ILE A 273 -27.42 15.17 -4.70
C ILE A 273 -27.82 16.37 -5.56
N ILE A 274 -27.44 17.56 -5.11
CA ILE A 274 -27.81 18.83 -5.75
C ILE A 274 -26.55 19.65 -6.12
N PRO A 275 -26.57 20.37 -7.26
CA PRO A 275 -25.55 21.35 -7.58
C PRO A 275 -25.50 22.47 -6.53
N PRO A 276 -24.36 23.18 -6.38
CA PRO A 276 -24.27 24.35 -5.51
C PRO A 276 -25.42 25.34 -5.78
N ALA A 277 -26.00 25.88 -4.70
CA ALA A 277 -27.10 26.85 -4.74
C ALA A 277 -28.42 26.38 -5.39
N THR A 278 -28.61 25.07 -5.59
CA THR A 278 -29.87 24.49 -6.09
C THR A 278 -30.72 23.94 -4.93
N VAL A 279 -32.04 23.97 -5.05
CA VAL A 279 -32.97 23.33 -4.10
C VAL A 279 -33.53 22.04 -4.69
N VAL A 280 -33.99 21.13 -3.83
CA VAL A 280 -34.66 19.90 -4.28
C VAL A 280 -35.94 20.27 -5.05
N PRO A 281 -36.14 19.78 -6.29
CA PRO A 281 -37.34 20.07 -7.07
C PRO A 281 -38.62 19.58 -6.37
N GLU A 282 -39.70 20.37 -6.43
CA GLU A 282 -40.98 20.06 -5.76
C GLU A 282 -41.54 18.69 -6.18
N ALA A 283 -41.47 18.37 -7.48
CA ALA A 283 -41.93 17.09 -8.01
C ALA A 283 -41.12 15.89 -7.46
N LEU A 284 -39.83 16.07 -7.18
CA LEU A 284 -39.00 15.03 -6.55
C LEU A 284 -39.33 14.89 -5.07
N SER A 285 -39.48 16.01 -4.35
CA SER A 285 -39.91 16.01 -2.95
C SER A 285 -41.26 15.31 -2.78
N ALA A 286 -42.24 15.61 -3.65
CA ALA A 286 -43.55 14.98 -3.63
C ALA A 286 -43.47 13.47 -3.89
N LEU A 287 -42.62 13.01 -4.82
CA LEU A 287 -42.40 11.58 -5.07
C LEU A 287 -41.82 10.86 -3.83
N LEU A 288 -40.84 11.48 -3.16
CA LEU A 288 -40.19 10.90 -1.97
C LEU A 288 -41.17 10.86 -0.78
N GLU A 289 -41.95 11.92 -0.57
CA GLU A 289 -42.99 11.99 0.45
C GLU A 289 -44.10 10.95 0.22
N GLU A 290 -44.56 10.80 -1.02
CA GLU A 290 -45.57 9.79 -1.40
C GLU A 290 -45.11 8.37 -1.04
N LYS A 291 -43.81 8.10 -1.17
CA LYS A 291 -43.19 6.81 -0.85
C LYS A 291 -42.71 6.69 0.60
N GLY A 292 -42.94 7.71 1.43
CA GLY A 292 -42.52 7.72 2.84
C GLY A 292 -41.00 7.69 3.04
N VAL A 293 -40.24 8.23 2.07
CA VAL A 293 -38.77 8.28 2.11
C VAL A 293 -38.31 9.62 2.65
N ILE A 294 -37.52 9.59 3.72
CA ILE A 294 -36.88 10.79 4.26
C ILE A 294 -35.69 11.14 3.38
N SER A 295 -35.55 12.41 3.01
CA SER A 295 -34.42 12.86 2.20
C SER A 295 -33.55 13.90 2.87
N SER A 296 -32.26 13.88 2.51
CA SER A 296 -31.30 14.93 2.84
C SER A 296 -30.64 15.44 1.56
N ALA A 297 -30.63 16.77 1.40
CA ALA A 297 -29.97 17.42 0.28
C ALA A 297 -28.49 17.64 0.62
N GLY A 298 -27.60 17.35 -0.33
CA GLY A 298 -26.17 17.60 -0.18
C GLY A 298 -25.46 17.70 -1.51
N HIS A 299 -24.22 18.21 -1.49
CA HIS A 299 -23.40 18.28 -2.69
C HIS A 299 -22.80 16.91 -3.04
N GLY A 300 -22.54 16.67 -4.31
CA GLY A 300 -21.93 15.44 -4.80
C GLY A 300 -20.45 15.36 -4.43
N ASP A 301 -20.15 15.12 -3.16
CA ASP A 301 -18.80 14.74 -2.77
C ASP A 301 -18.50 13.37 -3.36
N LEU A 302 -17.47 13.28 -4.21
CA LEU A 302 -16.92 11.99 -4.59
C LEU A 302 -16.55 11.22 -3.32
N PRO A 303 -16.70 9.89 -3.28
CA PRO A 303 -16.38 9.12 -2.10
C PRO A 303 -14.98 9.47 -1.61
N ARG A 304 -14.89 9.79 -0.31
CA ARG A 304 -13.65 10.12 0.37
C ARG A 304 -12.77 8.89 0.31
N SER A 305 -11.64 9.02 -0.39
CA SER A 305 -10.49 8.11 -0.44
C SER A 305 -10.81 6.63 -0.20
N TRP A 306 -10.78 5.85 -1.27
CA TRP A 306 -10.91 4.40 -1.16
C TRP A 306 -9.65 3.81 -0.48
N HIS A 307 -9.86 2.95 0.53
CA HIS A 307 -8.83 2.42 1.43
C HIS A 307 -8.97 0.88 1.53
N GLY A 308 -8.13 0.08 0.86
CA GLY A 308 -8.22 -1.39 0.90
C GLY A 308 -7.65 -2.14 -0.33
N THR A 309 -8.37 -3.15 -0.86
CA THR A 309 -8.10 -3.96 -2.09
C THR A 309 -8.86 -3.52 -3.35
N HIS A 310 -8.20 -3.09 -4.44
CA HIS A 310 -8.79 -2.27 -5.54
C HIS A 310 -10.33 -2.36 -5.73
N PRO A 311 -11.08 -1.25 -5.92
CA PRO A 311 -12.54 -1.23 -5.85
C PRO A 311 -13.26 -2.25 -6.75
N PHE A 312 -12.63 -2.67 -7.85
CA PHE A 312 -13.14 -3.77 -8.67
C PHE A 312 -12.66 -5.12 -8.16
N VAL A 313 -13.63 -5.95 -7.75
CA VAL A 313 -13.41 -7.35 -7.44
C VAL A 313 -14.11 -8.21 -8.48
N THR A 314 -13.38 -9.15 -9.07
CA THR A 314 -13.91 -10.14 -10.02
C THR A 314 -13.76 -11.55 -9.44
N GLU A 315 -14.39 -12.53 -10.08
CA GLU A 315 -14.16 -13.94 -9.73
C GLU A 315 -12.84 -14.52 -10.26
N PHE A 316 -12.17 -13.80 -11.18
CA PHE A 316 -10.93 -14.23 -11.83
C PHE A 316 -9.73 -14.04 -10.91
N ARG A 317 -9.56 -14.94 -9.94
CA ARG A 317 -8.47 -14.89 -8.95
C ARG A 317 -7.81 -16.24 -8.74
N ARG A 318 -6.53 -16.22 -8.39
CA ARG A 318 -5.73 -17.42 -8.11
C ARG A 318 -4.68 -17.12 -7.05
N ASN A 319 -4.58 -18.00 -6.06
CA ASN A 319 -3.44 -18.00 -5.14
C ASN A 319 -2.25 -18.71 -5.80
N PHE A 320 -1.04 -18.22 -5.56
CA PHE A 320 0.19 -18.81 -6.06
C PHE A 320 1.23 -18.96 -4.96
N SER A 321 2.12 -19.93 -5.13
CA SER A 321 3.34 -20.12 -4.33
C SER A 321 4.40 -20.69 -5.26
N ILE A 322 5.49 -19.96 -5.46
CA ILE A 322 6.50 -20.25 -6.47
C ILE A 322 7.88 -20.19 -5.83
N SER A 323 8.65 -21.26 -6.02
CA SER A 323 10.07 -21.31 -5.70
C SER A 323 10.89 -21.05 -6.95
N PHE A 324 11.84 -20.12 -6.90
CA PHE A 324 12.67 -19.78 -8.06
C PHE A 324 14.12 -19.44 -7.66
N ASP A 325 15.04 -19.46 -8.62
CA ASP A 325 16.41 -19.01 -8.41
C ASP A 325 16.42 -17.48 -8.25
N ALA A 326 16.79 -16.99 -7.06
CA ALA A 326 16.84 -15.57 -6.75
C ALA A 326 17.77 -14.76 -7.68
N ARG A 327 18.65 -15.42 -8.45
CA ARG A 327 19.50 -14.78 -9.47
C ARG A 327 18.78 -14.43 -10.76
N ARG A 328 17.63 -15.05 -11.06
CA ARG A 328 16.88 -14.76 -12.29
C ARG A 328 16.23 -13.38 -12.29
N LEU A 329 16.03 -12.79 -11.11
CA LEU A 329 15.42 -11.47 -10.90
C LEU A 329 14.02 -11.26 -11.50
N SER A 330 13.45 -12.23 -12.22
CA SER A 330 12.08 -12.25 -12.69
C SER A 330 11.32 -13.50 -12.23
N LEU A 331 10.00 -13.36 -12.14
CA LEU A 331 9.05 -14.37 -11.70
C LEU A 331 7.87 -14.41 -12.66
N ALA A 332 7.63 -15.56 -13.26
CA ALA A 332 6.43 -15.82 -14.05
C ALA A 332 5.29 -16.31 -13.14
N ILE A 333 4.19 -15.56 -13.09
CA ILE A 333 3.03 -15.84 -12.25
C ILE A 333 1.88 -16.30 -13.15
N PRO A 334 1.39 -17.53 -13.00
CA PRO A 334 0.36 -18.05 -13.88
C PRO A 334 -0.99 -17.43 -13.56
N PHE A 335 -1.76 -17.12 -14.60
CA PHE A 335 -3.10 -16.57 -14.45
C PHE A 335 -4.11 -17.56 -13.84
N PRO A 336 -5.28 -17.06 -13.41
CA PRO A 336 -6.41 -17.90 -13.06
C PRO A 336 -6.78 -18.87 -14.19
N SER A 337 -7.26 -20.07 -13.84
CA SER A 337 -7.63 -21.09 -14.83
C SER A 337 -8.83 -20.71 -15.69
N ARG A 338 -9.70 -19.86 -15.14
CA ARG A 338 -10.81 -19.18 -15.83
C ARG A 338 -10.39 -17.73 -16.07
N MET A 339 -10.52 -17.28 -17.31
CA MET A 339 -10.18 -15.94 -17.74
C MET A 339 -11.39 -15.29 -18.40
N PRO A 340 -11.53 -13.96 -18.34
CA PRO A 340 -12.43 -13.23 -19.24
C PRO A 340 -12.21 -13.72 -20.67
N SER A 341 -13.30 -13.94 -21.42
CA SER A 341 -13.35 -14.45 -22.80
C SER A 341 -13.11 -15.94 -23.09
N GLY A 342 -12.64 -16.76 -22.13
CA GLY A 342 -12.48 -18.21 -22.31
C GLY A 342 -11.56 -18.68 -23.47
N ALA A 343 -11.06 -17.77 -24.31
CA ALA A 343 -10.43 -18.06 -25.59
C ALA A 343 -8.91 -18.26 -25.43
N ARG A 344 -8.52 -19.45 -25.00
CA ARG A 344 -7.16 -19.94 -25.25
C ARG A 344 -7.01 -20.16 -26.77
N GLY A 345 -6.47 -19.18 -27.49
CA GLY A 345 -6.04 -19.40 -28.89
C GLY A 345 -6.16 -18.25 -29.88
N THR A 346 -6.89 -17.17 -29.59
CA THR A 346 -6.98 -16.00 -30.50
C THR A 346 -6.04 -14.89 -30.03
N ARG A 347 -5.13 -14.42 -30.90
CA ARG A 347 -4.04 -13.47 -30.54
C ARG A 347 -4.47 -12.07 -30.08
N ALA A 348 -5.73 -11.66 -30.25
CA ALA A 348 -6.17 -10.27 -30.02
C ALA A 348 -7.43 -10.18 -29.15
N VAL A 349 -7.36 -10.69 -27.92
CA VAL A 349 -8.49 -10.66 -26.96
C VAL A 349 -8.65 -9.26 -26.35
N GLY A 350 -7.55 -8.52 -26.15
CA GLY A 350 -7.55 -7.18 -25.57
C GLY A 350 -6.82 -7.13 -24.22
N ILE A 351 -6.71 -5.94 -23.65
CA ILE A 351 -5.92 -5.66 -22.45
C ILE A 351 -6.80 -5.66 -21.22
N ILE A 352 -6.28 -6.33 -20.19
CA ILE A 352 -6.83 -6.42 -18.84
C ILE A 352 -5.78 -5.95 -17.84
N ALA A 353 -6.22 -5.62 -16.63
CA ALA A 353 -5.34 -5.36 -15.51
C ALA A 353 -5.14 -6.65 -14.71
N ALA A 354 -3.89 -7.12 -14.66
CA ALA A 354 -3.47 -8.18 -13.74
C ALA A 354 -2.93 -7.53 -12.46
N GLN A 355 -3.67 -7.69 -11.36
CA GLN A 355 -3.27 -7.23 -10.04
C GLN A 355 -2.65 -8.39 -9.25
N VAL A 356 -1.42 -8.21 -8.81
CA VAL A 356 -0.63 -9.19 -8.07
C VAL A 356 -0.34 -8.66 -6.68
N ASP A 357 -0.89 -9.31 -5.67
CA ASP A 357 -0.73 -8.97 -4.27
C ASP A 357 0.22 -9.99 -3.60
N PHE A 358 1.35 -9.52 -3.07
CA PHE A 358 2.41 -10.38 -2.54
C PHE A 358 2.25 -10.65 -1.05
N GLN A 359 1.81 -11.86 -0.69
CA GLN A 359 1.61 -12.24 0.72
C GLN A 359 2.91 -12.55 1.45
N ARG A 360 3.91 -13.11 0.76
CA ARG A 360 5.19 -13.54 1.34
C ARG A 360 6.31 -13.51 0.34
N GLU A 361 7.45 -12.93 0.75
CA GLU A 361 8.71 -12.93 0.03
C GLU A 361 9.81 -13.51 0.93
N GLU A 362 10.33 -14.69 0.60
CA GLU A 362 11.44 -15.31 1.34
C GLU A 362 12.62 -15.61 0.45
N GLY A 363 13.83 -15.45 0.99
CA GLY A 363 15.06 -15.81 0.29
C GLY A 363 15.50 -14.81 -0.79
N LEU A 364 14.79 -13.69 -0.97
CA LEU A 364 15.30 -12.54 -1.74
C LEU A 364 16.46 -11.86 -1.01
N GLY A 365 17.28 -11.07 -1.72
CA GLY A 365 18.29 -10.24 -1.06
C GLY A 365 17.64 -9.03 -0.40
N PRO A 366 18.25 -8.42 0.64
CA PRO A 366 17.66 -7.27 1.35
C PRO A 366 17.51 -6.01 0.47
N THR A 367 18.14 -6.00 -0.71
CA THR A 367 18.09 -4.87 -1.66
C THR A 367 17.02 -5.05 -2.74
N ARG A 368 16.24 -6.13 -2.69
CA ARG A 368 15.28 -6.52 -3.73
C ARG A 368 13.93 -6.89 -3.13
N THR A 369 12.87 -6.52 -3.82
CA THR A 369 11.49 -6.90 -3.47
C THR A 369 10.65 -7.02 -4.74
N PHE A 370 9.54 -7.76 -4.70
CA PHE A 370 8.53 -7.65 -5.75
C PHE A 370 7.42 -6.67 -5.38
N ALA A 371 7.23 -6.42 -4.09
CA ALA A 371 6.25 -5.48 -3.58
C ALA A 371 6.54 -4.05 -4.00
N ALA A 372 5.48 -3.39 -4.45
CA ALA A 372 5.50 -2.00 -4.86
C ALA A 372 4.56 -1.21 -3.93
N PRO A 373 5.07 -0.28 -3.12
CA PRO A 373 4.20 0.58 -2.32
C PRO A 373 3.33 1.42 -3.25
N ASN A 374 2.09 1.73 -2.83
CA ASN A 374 1.07 2.43 -3.63
C ASN A 374 1.40 3.92 -3.92
N LEU A 375 2.55 4.17 -4.52
CA LEU A 375 3.11 5.49 -4.80
C LEU A 375 3.35 5.62 -6.30
N ARG A 376 2.63 6.53 -6.97
CA ARG A 376 2.75 6.69 -8.43
C ARG A 376 4.14 7.17 -8.87
N VAL A 377 4.85 7.89 -8.01
CA VAL A 377 6.22 8.38 -8.25
C VAL A 377 7.22 7.23 -8.52
N ILE A 378 6.95 6.01 -8.06
CA ILE A 378 7.86 4.88 -8.24
C ILE A 378 7.62 4.10 -9.54
N ALA A 379 6.61 4.47 -10.34
CA ALA A 379 6.24 3.73 -11.56
C ALA A 379 7.36 3.64 -12.62
N SER A 380 8.28 4.61 -12.63
CA SER A 380 9.48 4.55 -13.49
C SER A 380 10.45 3.45 -13.06
N SER A 381 10.52 3.14 -11.76
CA SER A 381 11.33 2.04 -11.20
C SER A 381 10.68 0.67 -11.38
N LEU A 382 9.39 0.65 -11.71
CA LEU A 382 8.57 -0.54 -11.86
C LEU A 382 8.71 -1.20 -13.23
N THR A 383 8.94 -0.42 -14.28
CA THR A 383 8.88 -0.87 -15.67
C THR A 383 10.28 -1.14 -16.23
N PRO A 384 10.69 -2.40 -16.46
CA PRO A 384 11.97 -2.66 -17.10
C PRO A 384 11.91 -2.19 -18.57
N ARG A 385 13.02 -1.66 -19.10
CA ARG A 385 13.06 -1.06 -20.45
C ARG A 385 12.62 -2.00 -21.59
N ASN A 386 12.59 -3.32 -21.36
CA ASN A 386 12.39 -4.34 -22.40
C ASN A 386 11.15 -5.23 -22.21
N THR A 387 10.18 -4.85 -21.37
CA THR A 387 8.99 -5.67 -21.20
C THR A 387 7.84 -5.26 -22.13
N PRO A 388 6.99 -6.21 -22.56
CA PRO A 388 5.89 -5.95 -23.48
C PRO A 388 4.66 -5.29 -22.81
N GLU A 389 4.67 -5.07 -21.48
CA GLU A 389 3.48 -4.56 -20.80
C GLU A 389 3.30 -3.06 -21.01
N LEU A 390 2.04 -2.67 -21.17
CA LEU A 390 1.64 -1.32 -21.56
C LEU A 390 1.75 -0.33 -20.43
N PHE A 391 1.47 -0.78 -19.23
CA PHE A 391 1.61 0.01 -18.04
C PHE A 391 1.93 -0.91 -16.88
N GLN A 392 2.63 -0.33 -15.92
CA GLN A 392 2.87 -0.94 -14.65
C GLN A 392 2.73 0.10 -13.55
N THR A 393 1.86 -0.16 -12.59
CA THR A 393 1.68 0.70 -11.43
C THR A 393 1.72 -0.13 -10.17
N SER A 394 1.95 0.53 -9.04
CA SER A 394 1.71 -0.06 -7.74
C SER A 394 0.22 -0.36 -7.56
N ALA A 395 -0.08 -1.50 -6.94
CA ALA A 395 -1.41 -1.80 -6.43
C ALA A 395 -1.52 -1.34 -4.98
N LEU A 396 -2.75 -1.35 -4.46
CA LEU A 396 -2.96 -1.24 -3.03
C LEU A 396 -2.61 -2.56 -2.34
N GLY A 397 -2.13 -2.53 -1.10
CA GLY A 397 -1.70 -3.72 -0.37
C GLY A 397 -0.25 -4.16 -0.63
N GLY A 398 0.58 -3.28 -1.19
CA GLY A 398 1.97 -3.59 -1.57
C GLY A 398 2.13 -4.41 -2.86
N GLY A 399 1.05 -4.60 -3.62
CA GLY A 399 1.04 -5.35 -4.88
C GLY A 399 1.45 -4.54 -6.10
N ARG A 400 1.30 -5.13 -7.30
CA ARG A 400 1.53 -4.49 -8.60
C ARG A 400 0.34 -4.70 -9.51
N VAL A 401 0.03 -3.71 -10.33
CA VAL A 401 -0.93 -3.83 -11.43
C VAL A 401 -0.18 -3.73 -12.74
N VAL A 402 -0.46 -4.66 -13.64
CA VAL A 402 0.19 -4.74 -14.95
C VAL A 402 -0.86 -4.87 -16.05
N GLY A 403 -0.72 -4.05 -17.10
CA GLY A 403 -1.54 -4.13 -18.30
C GLY A 403 -1.06 -5.27 -19.21
N VAL A 404 -1.83 -6.36 -19.27
CA VAL A 404 -1.47 -7.60 -19.96
C VAL A 404 -2.52 -7.98 -21.00
N ASN A 405 -2.12 -8.74 -22.02
CA ASN A 405 -3.07 -9.26 -23.00
C ASN A 405 -3.83 -10.44 -22.39
N ALA A 406 -5.15 -10.42 -22.47
CA ALA A 406 -6.02 -11.47 -21.93
C ALA A 406 -5.78 -12.86 -22.53
N ALA A 407 -5.07 -12.96 -23.67
CA ALA A 407 -4.64 -14.22 -24.28
C ALA A 407 -3.37 -14.84 -23.66
N GLN A 408 -2.62 -14.09 -22.83
CA GLN A 408 -1.45 -14.62 -22.13
C GLN A 408 -1.87 -15.63 -21.05
N GLU A 409 -0.96 -16.53 -20.67
CA GLU A 409 -1.19 -17.54 -19.62
C GLU A 409 -0.52 -17.18 -18.28
N GLU A 410 0.39 -16.22 -18.30
CA GLU A 410 1.17 -15.76 -17.15
C GLU A 410 1.53 -14.28 -17.29
N VAL A 411 1.86 -13.66 -16.15
CA VAL A 411 2.49 -12.34 -16.08
C VAL A 411 3.91 -12.48 -15.56
N GLU A 412 4.88 -11.86 -16.23
CA GLU A 412 6.26 -11.83 -15.78
C GLU A 412 6.52 -10.55 -14.97
N LEU A 413 6.97 -10.69 -13.72
CA LEU A 413 7.33 -9.56 -12.86
C LEU A 413 8.81 -9.61 -12.54
N SER A 414 9.50 -8.47 -12.70
CA SER A 414 10.90 -8.31 -12.27
C SER A 414 11.00 -7.75 -10.85
N THR A 415 12.00 -8.18 -10.08
CA THR A 415 12.32 -7.57 -8.78
C THR A 415 12.68 -6.10 -8.92
N ILE A 416 12.26 -5.29 -7.95
CA ILE A 416 12.53 -3.86 -7.85
C ILE A 416 13.73 -3.69 -6.91
N SER A 417 14.61 -2.73 -7.21
CA SER A 417 15.62 -2.31 -6.25
C SER A 417 14.94 -1.48 -5.15
N VAL A 418 15.09 -1.89 -3.89
CA VAL A 418 14.55 -1.12 -2.76
C VAL A 418 15.15 0.28 -2.73
N GLU A 419 16.45 0.41 -3.00
CA GLU A 419 17.10 1.71 -3.13
C GLU A 419 16.48 2.57 -4.24
N ALA A 420 16.10 1.99 -5.39
CA ALA A 420 15.42 2.72 -6.44
C ALA A 420 14.04 3.24 -6.00
N ILE A 421 13.31 2.52 -5.15
CA ILE A 421 12.04 2.99 -4.56
C ILE A 421 12.30 4.25 -3.73
N PHE A 422 13.28 4.21 -2.81
CA PHE A 422 13.61 5.37 -1.98
C PHE A 422 14.16 6.54 -2.79
N ARG A 423 14.97 6.28 -3.82
CA ARG A 423 15.45 7.34 -4.74
C ARG A 423 14.31 7.96 -5.56
N SER A 424 13.29 7.20 -5.96
CA SER A 424 12.11 7.77 -6.63
C SER A 424 11.32 8.70 -5.71
N ILE A 425 11.23 8.39 -4.42
CA ILE A 425 10.48 9.19 -3.43
C ILE A 425 11.29 10.42 -2.99
N LEU A 426 12.58 10.24 -2.71
CA LEU A 426 13.45 11.29 -2.15
C LEU A 426 14.24 12.06 -3.21
N GLY A 427 14.35 11.54 -4.43
CA GLY A 427 15.12 12.14 -5.53
C GLY A 427 14.24 12.78 -6.61
N SER A 428 12.93 12.89 -6.41
CA SER A 428 12.01 13.53 -7.36
C SER A 428 12.18 15.05 -7.44
N GLY A 429 12.74 15.68 -6.40
CA GLY A 429 12.96 17.12 -6.32
C GLY A 429 14.40 17.53 -6.62
N SER A 430 14.58 18.71 -7.22
CA SER A 430 15.91 19.28 -7.47
C SER A 430 16.68 19.48 -6.16
N GLY A 431 17.88 18.91 -6.08
CA GLY A 431 18.79 19.09 -4.94
C GLY A 431 18.66 18.09 -3.81
N TRP A 432 17.81 17.06 -3.95
CA TRP A 432 17.74 15.94 -3.02
C TRP A 432 18.33 14.67 -3.63
N SER A 433 19.00 13.86 -2.80
CA SER A 433 19.52 12.55 -3.18
C SER A 433 19.60 11.64 -1.97
N CYS A 434 19.58 10.33 -2.21
CA CYS A 434 19.76 9.34 -1.16
C CYS A 434 20.51 8.10 -1.64
N ALA A 435 21.20 7.45 -0.71
CA ALA A 435 21.92 6.20 -0.94
C ALA A 435 22.00 5.39 0.35
N GLN A 436 22.22 4.08 0.24
CA GLN A 436 22.48 3.27 1.42
C GLN A 436 23.94 3.43 1.87
N GLY A 437 24.15 3.73 3.15
CA GLY A 437 25.47 3.76 3.78
C GLY A 437 26.04 2.36 4.05
N ASP A 438 27.32 2.29 4.41
CA ASP A 438 28.01 1.01 4.66
C ASP A 438 27.54 0.32 5.95
N ASN A 439 27.28 1.10 7.01
CA ASN A 439 26.69 0.59 8.25
C ASN A 439 25.28 0.04 7.99
N GLY A 440 24.50 0.77 7.20
CA GLY A 440 23.20 0.34 6.69
C GLY A 440 23.22 -0.98 5.93
N ARG A 441 24.18 -1.14 5.00
CA ARG A 441 24.39 -2.41 4.26
C ARG A 441 24.70 -3.58 5.20
N PHE A 442 25.54 -3.34 6.21
CA PHE A 442 25.84 -4.35 7.24
C PHE A 442 24.58 -4.72 8.04
N ALA A 443 23.82 -3.73 8.51
CA ALA A 443 22.59 -3.92 9.27
C ALA A 443 21.57 -4.75 8.47
N ALA A 444 21.38 -4.43 7.20
CA ALA A 444 20.47 -5.15 6.30
C ALA A 444 20.89 -6.62 6.08
N GLN A 445 22.20 -6.88 5.94
CA GLN A 445 22.72 -8.25 5.83
C GLN A 445 22.54 -9.05 7.13
N LEU A 446 22.74 -8.43 8.29
CA LEU A 446 22.51 -9.06 9.58
C LEU A 446 21.02 -9.36 9.80
N ALA A 447 20.14 -8.42 9.46
CA ALA A 447 18.69 -8.59 9.49
C ALA A 447 18.24 -9.78 8.63
N GLU A 448 18.73 -9.86 7.39
CA GLU A 448 18.47 -10.98 6.48
C GLU A 448 18.95 -12.33 7.08
N ARG A 449 20.15 -12.38 7.66
CA ARG A 449 20.65 -13.60 8.33
C ARG A 449 19.80 -14.01 9.54
N LEU A 450 19.22 -13.04 10.24
CA LEU A 450 18.27 -13.24 11.32
C LEU A 450 16.82 -13.46 10.84
N GLY A 451 16.60 -13.54 9.52
CA GLY A 451 15.34 -13.98 8.92
C GLY A 451 14.52 -12.87 8.26
N GLY A 452 15.06 -11.66 8.14
CA GLY A 452 14.43 -10.55 7.44
C GLY A 452 13.33 -9.84 8.25
N ALA A 453 12.51 -9.03 7.57
CA ALA A 453 11.49 -8.15 8.15
C ALA A 453 10.46 -8.86 9.03
N GLY A 454 10.02 -10.04 8.59
CA GLY A 454 9.01 -10.83 9.29
C GLY A 454 9.55 -11.67 10.45
N ALA A 455 10.87 -11.65 10.72
CA ALA A 455 11.46 -12.48 11.74
C ALA A 455 11.55 -11.77 13.10
N TRP A 456 10.96 -12.41 14.11
CA TRP A 456 11.00 -12.02 15.53
C TRP A 456 12.37 -12.23 16.19
N LEU A 457 13.46 -12.34 15.43
CA LEU A 457 14.80 -12.55 16.02
C LEU A 457 15.44 -11.23 16.41
N GLY A 458 15.21 -10.16 15.65
CA GLY A 458 15.79 -8.84 15.91
C GLY A 458 15.28 -8.20 17.20
N ASN A 459 14.05 -8.49 17.60
CA ASN A 459 13.46 -7.98 18.84
C ASN A 459 13.74 -8.84 20.09
N GLN A 460 14.43 -9.97 19.96
CA GLN A 460 14.77 -10.83 21.10
C GLN A 460 16.03 -10.35 21.83
N PRO A 461 15.95 -9.90 23.09
CA PRO A 461 17.12 -9.38 23.81
C PRO A 461 18.21 -10.43 24.04
N ALA A 462 17.84 -11.72 24.10
CA ALA A 462 18.78 -12.82 24.24
C ALA A 462 19.66 -13.01 22.99
N ILE A 463 19.13 -12.75 21.79
CA ILE A 463 19.89 -12.81 20.53
C ILE A 463 20.98 -11.75 20.55
N GLY A 464 20.63 -10.49 20.82
CA GLY A 464 21.60 -9.40 20.93
C GLY A 464 22.67 -9.67 21.99
N ALA A 465 22.28 -10.20 23.15
CA ALA A 465 23.22 -10.55 24.21
C ALA A 465 24.24 -11.63 23.81
N VAL A 466 23.79 -12.68 23.09
CA VAL A 466 24.69 -13.73 22.59
C VAL A 466 25.62 -13.18 21.51
N LEU A 467 25.10 -12.39 20.56
CA LEU A 467 25.90 -11.78 19.50
C LEU A 467 26.97 -10.84 20.06
N LEU A 468 26.60 -9.96 21.01
CA LEU A 468 27.54 -9.07 21.69
C LEU A 468 28.60 -9.85 22.47
N LYS A 469 28.17 -10.88 23.21
CA LYS A 469 29.10 -11.70 23.98
C LYS A 469 30.09 -12.44 23.09
N ALA A 470 29.64 -12.95 21.94
CA ALA A 470 30.49 -13.59 20.95
C ALA A 470 31.42 -12.58 20.24
N ALA A 471 30.94 -11.38 19.91
CA ALA A 471 31.74 -10.33 19.29
C ALA A 471 32.88 -9.84 20.20
N SER A 472 32.63 -9.73 21.52
CA SER A 472 33.66 -9.35 22.50
C SER A 472 34.68 -10.46 22.80
N ASN A 473 34.52 -11.66 22.23
CA ASN A 473 35.39 -12.82 22.50
C ASN A 473 35.79 -13.48 21.17
N PRO A 474 36.70 -12.86 20.38
CA PRO A 474 37.05 -13.32 19.04
C PRO A 474 37.65 -14.74 19.01
N ASP A 475 38.24 -15.21 20.11
CA ASP A 475 38.77 -16.56 20.26
C ASP A 475 37.70 -17.64 20.50
N GLY A 476 36.43 -17.21 20.61
CA GLY A 476 35.28 -18.08 20.83
C GLY A 476 35.01 -18.42 22.29
N LEU A 477 33.75 -18.77 22.56
CA LEU A 477 33.24 -19.15 23.88
C LEU A 477 32.57 -20.52 23.84
N PRO A 478 32.63 -21.31 24.93
CA PRO A 478 31.90 -22.57 24.99
C PRO A 478 30.38 -22.33 25.02
N ILE A 479 29.59 -23.26 24.46
CA ILE A 479 28.11 -23.16 24.40
C ILE A 479 27.47 -22.80 25.75
N PRO A 480 27.84 -23.40 26.90
CA PRO A 480 27.26 -23.03 28.19
C PRO A 480 27.40 -21.54 28.55
N ALA A 481 28.50 -20.88 28.15
CA ALA A 481 28.69 -19.45 28.38
C ALA A 481 27.75 -18.60 27.52
N LEU A 482 27.50 -19.02 26.27
CA LEU A 482 26.55 -18.36 25.37
C LEU A 482 25.10 -18.57 25.86
N ILE A 483 24.75 -19.78 26.29
CA ILE A 483 23.44 -20.08 26.90
C ILE A 483 23.23 -19.21 28.15
N GLN A 484 24.26 -19.04 28.98
CA GLN A 484 24.17 -18.19 30.17
C GLN A 484 23.98 -16.71 29.80
N ALA A 485 24.60 -16.23 28.71
CA ALA A 485 24.37 -14.88 28.21
C ALA A 485 22.92 -14.69 27.75
N ALA A 486 22.38 -15.64 26.97
CA ALA A 486 20.97 -15.66 26.56
C ALA A 486 20.02 -15.66 27.77
N LYS A 487 20.30 -16.51 28.77
CA LYS A 487 19.49 -16.65 29.99
C LYS A 487 19.42 -15.35 30.80
N ARG A 488 20.53 -14.62 30.92
CA ARG A 488 20.58 -13.33 31.65
C ARG A 488 19.74 -12.23 30.97
N LYS A 489 19.53 -12.31 29.66
CA LYS A 489 18.82 -11.31 28.86
C LYS A 489 17.61 -11.90 28.16
N GLN A 490 16.94 -12.87 28.80
CA GLN A 490 15.79 -13.56 28.23
C GLN A 490 14.54 -12.65 28.09
N GLY A 491 14.34 -11.72 29.02
CA GLY A 491 13.12 -10.89 29.06
C GLY A 491 11.84 -11.73 29.23
N LEU A 492 10.77 -11.31 28.56
CA LEU A 492 9.45 -11.96 28.58
C LEU A 492 9.29 -13.09 27.55
N TRP A 493 10.34 -13.39 26.76
CA TRP A 493 10.29 -14.39 25.69
C TRP A 493 10.25 -15.82 26.23
N PRO A 494 9.46 -16.69 25.57
CA PRO A 494 10.15 -17.64 24.71
C PRO A 494 9.58 -17.86 23.29
N ALA A 495 8.36 -17.43 22.97
CA ALA A 495 7.73 -17.70 21.67
C ALA A 495 8.14 -16.65 20.60
N PRO A 496 8.36 -17.01 19.33
CA PRO A 496 8.03 -18.30 18.70
C PRO A 496 9.17 -19.34 18.67
N LEU A 497 10.40 -18.99 19.07
CA LEU A 497 11.56 -19.90 18.95
C LEU A 497 11.47 -21.13 19.83
N SER A 498 10.89 -21.00 21.02
CA SER A 498 10.78 -22.09 21.98
C SER A 498 9.37 -22.19 22.54
N ARG A 499 8.95 -23.44 22.78
CA ARG A 499 7.70 -23.76 23.46
C ARG A 499 7.76 -23.50 24.96
N THR A 500 8.95 -23.43 25.56
CA THR A 500 9.11 -23.25 27.01
C THR A 500 10.18 -22.23 27.36
N ARG A 501 9.98 -21.54 28.49
CA ARG A 501 10.91 -20.54 29.01
C ARG A 501 12.28 -21.13 29.34
N GLU A 502 12.33 -22.38 29.79
CA GLU A 502 13.56 -23.08 30.16
C GLU A 502 14.44 -23.43 28.97
N LYS A 503 13.85 -23.91 27.86
CA LYS A 503 14.61 -24.32 26.66
C LYS A 503 15.07 -23.13 25.82
N TYR A 504 14.39 -22.00 25.93
CA TYR A 504 14.61 -20.83 25.09
C TYR A 504 16.07 -20.36 24.99
N PRO A 505 16.86 -20.21 26.09
CA PRO A 505 18.26 -19.81 25.96
C PRO A 505 19.12 -20.77 25.12
N THR A 506 18.80 -22.06 25.15
CA THR A 506 19.47 -23.08 24.33
C THR A 506 19.05 -22.95 22.87
N ASP A 507 17.75 -22.84 22.62
CA ASP A 507 17.18 -22.71 21.27
C ASP A 507 17.69 -21.44 20.57
N VAL A 508 17.88 -20.33 21.31
CA VAL A 508 18.52 -19.09 20.81
C VAL A 508 19.93 -19.37 20.26
N VAL A 509 20.78 -20.06 21.03
CA VAL A 509 22.16 -20.37 20.61
C VAL A 509 22.15 -21.30 19.41
N TYR A 510 21.29 -22.32 19.41
CA TYR A 510 21.18 -23.29 18.32
C TYR A 510 20.62 -22.66 17.04
N GLU A 511 19.70 -21.71 17.15
CA GLU A 511 19.18 -20.96 16.01
C GLU A 511 20.29 -20.11 15.36
N LEU A 512 21.14 -19.45 16.16
CA LEU A 512 22.29 -18.71 15.66
C LEU A 512 23.34 -19.60 14.99
N LEU A 513 23.56 -20.82 15.49
CA LEU A 513 24.39 -21.84 14.84
C LEU A 513 23.78 -22.31 13.52
N ARG A 514 22.48 -22.61 13.51
CA ARG A 514 21.72 -23.04 12.30
C ARG A 514 21.83 -22.00 11.19
N ARG A 515 21.82 -20.71 11.56
CA ARG A 515 21.97 -19.56 10.65
C ARG A 515 23.42 -19.22 10.31
N LYS A 516 24.40 -19.99 10.82
CA LYS A 516 25.84 -19.76 10.63
C LYS A 516 26.29 -18.36 11.06
N LEU A 517 25.60 -17.78 12.04
CA LEU A 517 26.04 -16.55 12.70
C LEU A 517 27.07 -16.86 13.78
N LEU A 518 26.97 -18.03 14.42
CA LEU A 518 28.02 -18.58 15.27
C LEU A 518 28.77 -19.67 14.50
N LEU A 519 30.10 -19.62 14.55
CA LEU A 519 30.98 -20.62 13.95
C LEU A 519 31.80 -21.32 15.04
N PRO A 520 31.92 -22.67 14.98
CA PRO A 520 32.81 -23.40 15.86
C PRO A 520 34.28 -23.07 15.54
N VAL A 521 35.10 -23.02 16.59
CA VAL A 521 36.55 -22.88 16.54
C VAL A 521 37.19 -23.75 17.61
N HIS A 522 38.37 -24.29 17.32
CA HIS A 522 39.17 -25.05 18.27
C HIS A 522 40.44 -24.30 18.59
N LYS A 523 40.72 -24.09 19.88
CA LYS A 523 41.98 -23.49 20.33
C LYS A 523 43.09 -24.54 20.24
N VAL A 524 44.17 -24.21 19.54
CA VAL A 524 45.35 -25.07 19.39
C VAL A 524 46.56 -24.30 19.89
N LYS A 525 47.39 -24.95 20.71
CA LYS A 525 48.65 -24.40 21.20
C LYS A 525 49.80 -24.98 20.39
N CYS A 526 50.60 -24.13 19.74
CA CYS A 526 51.78 -24.58 19.02
C CYS A 526 52.78 -25.21 20.01
N PRO A 527 53.25 -26.46 19.78
CA PRO A 527 54.21 -27.10 20.68
C PRO A 527 55.59 -26.42 20.68
N THR A 528 55.92 -25.69 19.62
CA THR A 528 57.24 -25.06 19.43
C THR A 528 57.31 -23.67 20.04
N CYS A 529 56.43 -22.75 19.61
CA CYS A 529 56.45 -21.37 20.07
C CYS A 529 55.44 -21.07 21.20
N THR A 530 54.62 -22.06 21.58
CA THR A 530 53.61 -21.98 22.65
C THR A 530 52.44 -21.02 22.42
N VAL A 531 52.38 -20.34 21.26
CA VAL A 531 51.26 -19.47 20.90
C VAL A 531 49.98 -20.28 20.75
N GLU A 532 48.90 -19.80 21.36
CA GLU A 532 47.54 -20.32 21.17
C GLU A 532 46.85 -19.55 20.06
N TYR A 533 46.22 -20.26 19.14
CA TYR A 533 45.41 -19.67 18.07
C TYR A 533 44.18 -20.55 17.78
N ALA A 534 43.16 -19.95 17.17
CA ALA A 534 41.88 -20.59 16.92
C ALA A 534 41.83 -21.14 15.48
N VAL A 535 41.56 -22.45 15.36
CA VAL A 535 41.46 -23.17 14.08
C VAL A 535 40.00 -23.49 13.79
N ARG A 536 39.55 -23.31 12.54
CA ARG A 536 38.17 -23.65 12.14
C ARG A 536 38.07 -25.12 11.73
N PRO A 537 36.89 -25.76 11.80
CA PRO A 537 36.74 -27.16 11.38
C PRO A 537 37.23 -27.43 9.96
N GLU A 538 37.01 -26.49 9.03
CA GLU A 538 37.47 -26.61 7.64
C GLU A 538 39.00 -26.53 7.48
N ASP A 539 39.70 -25.98 8.47
CA ASP A 539 41.16 -25.82 8.48
C ASP A 539 41.85 -26.92 9.30
N LEU A 540 41.09 -27.84 9.92
CA LEU A 540 41.67 -28.95 10.66
C LEU A 540 42.30 -29.97 9.69
N ALA A 541 43.60 -30.20 9.88
CA ALA A 541 44.38 -31.19 9.15
C ALA A 541 45.16 -32.08 10.12
N VAL A 542 45.73 -33.18 9.61
CA VAL A 542 46.59 -34.07 10.41
C VAL A 542 47.80 -33.31 10.93
N ASP A 543 48.37 -32.46 10.09
CA ASP A 543 49.47 -31.53 10.41
C ASP A 543 48.97 -30.08 10.28
N LEU A 544 49.23 -29.27 11.30
CA LEU A 544 48.92 -27.84 11.29
C LEU A 544 50.20 -27.03 11.12
N THR A 545 50.10 -25.91 10.42
CA THR A 545 51.17 -24.91 10.35
C THR A 545 50.86 -23.78 11.34
N CYS A 546 51.82 -23.43 12.20
CA CYS A 546 51.66 -22.30 13.11
C CYS A 546 51.66 -20.98 12.33
N GLU A 547 50.63 -20.14 12.48
CA GLU A 547 50.57 -18.83 11.81
C GLU A 547 51.65 -17.84 12.28
N VAL A 548 52.30 -18.12 13.43
CA VAL A 548 53.33 -17.23 14.00
C VAL A 548 54.74 -17.69 13.66
N CYS A 549 55.11 -18.93 13.97
CA CYS A 549 56.47 -19.43 13.71
C CYS A 549 56.61 -20.22 12.42
N SER A 550 55.51 -20.45 11.67
CA SER A 550 55.46 -21.26 10.44
C SER A 550 55.88 -22.73 10.60
N GLU A 551 56.12 -23.19 11.83
CA GLU A 551 56.46 -24.58 12.10
C GLU A 551 55.25 -25.50 11.89
N GLN A 552 55.48 -26.64 11.24
CA GLN A 552 54.48 -27.68 11.09
C GLN A 552 54.51 -28.65 12.27
N PHE A 553 53.34 -29.01 12.78
CA PHE A 553 53.23 -29.96 13.88
C PHE A 553 51.97 -30.83 13.78
N PRO A 554 52.01 -32.09 14.26
CA PRO A 554 50.83 -32.95 14.26
C PRO A 554 49.74 -32.39 15.17
N LEU A 555 48.51 -32.25 14.67
CA LEU A 555 47.35 -31.80 15.45
C LEU A 555 47.15 -32.69 16.68
N GLY A 556 47.27 -34.01 16.52
CA GLY A 556 47.11 -34.97 17.61
C GLY A 556 48.09 -34.74 18.77
N PHE A 557 49.32 -34.29 18.47
CA PHE A 557 50.31 -33.96 19.50
C PHE A 557 49.93 -32.68 20.25
N ALA A 558 49.52 -31.63 19.52
CA ALA A 558 49.07 -30.38 20.13
C ALA A 558 47.82 -30.56 21.00
N LEU A 559 46.85 -31.38 20.55
CA LEU A 559 45.67 -31.72 21.34
C LEU A 559 46.03 -32.56 22.57
N GLY A 560 46.97 -33.51 22.43
CA GLY A 560 47.48 -34.30 23.56
C GLY A 560 48.11 -33.44 24.66
N LEU A 561 48.86 -32.40 24.26
CA LEU A 561 49.45 -31.42 25.20
C LEU A 561 48.41 -30.52 25.87
N ALA A 562 47.31 -30.20 25.18
CA ALA A 562 46.24 -29.36 25.72
C ALA A 562 45.33 -30.09 26.75
N GLY A 563 45.42 -31.43 26.82
CA GLY A 563 44.71 -32.27 27.78
C GLY A 563 43.30 -32.69 27.33
N PRO A 564 42.62 -33.55 28.10
CA PRO A 564 41.38 -34.24 27.68
C PRO A 564 40.12 -33.36 27.59
N LYS A 565 40.24 -32.04 27.78
CA LYS A 565 39.11 -31.11 27.91
C LYS A 565 39.37 -29.76 27.23
N THR A 566 39.85 -29.74 26.00
CA THR A 566 39.83 -28.49 25.21
C THR A 566 38.48 -28.39 24.51
N PRO A 567 37.48 -27.67 25.05
CA PRO A 567 36.17 -27.60 24.41
C PRO A 567 36.25 -26.77 23.14
N TRP A 568 35.37 -27.08 22.19
CA TRP A 568 35.06 -26.18 21.09
C TRP A 568 34.58 -24.83 21.61
N GLY A 569 35.20 -23.77 21.12
CA GLY A 569 34.71 -22.40 21.24
C GLY A 569 33.77 -22.08 20.08
N PHE A 570 32.92 -21.09 20.28
CA PHE A 570 32.01 -20.57 19.26
C PHE A 570 32.14 -19.05 19.22
N ARG A 571 32.43 -18.51 18.05
CA ARG A 571 32.60 -17.08 17.82
C ARG A 571 31.63 -16.58 16.76
N LEU A 572 31.47 -15.27 16.67
CA LEU A 572 30.68 -14.64 15.62
C LEU A 572 31.34 -14.88 14.25
N ALA A 573 30.51 -15.10 13.22
CA ALA A 573 30.98 -15.28 11.85
C ALA A 573 31.55 -13.97 11.30
N GLY A 574 32.86 -13.95 11.03
CA GLY A 574 33.58 -12.76 10.57
C GLY A 574 34.01 -11.84 11.71
N THR A 575 34.80 -10.82 11.38
CA THR A 575 35.32 -9.84 12.35
C THR A 575 34.34 -8.67 12.45
N VAL A 576 33.35 -8.79 13.34
CA VAL A 576 32.40 -7.70 13.62
C VAL A 576 32.71 -7.12 14.99
N PRO A 577 33.04 -5.81 15.10
CA PRO A 577 33.29 -5.18 16.39
C PRO A 577 32.01 -5.14 17.24
N PRO A 578 32.12 -5.24 18.58
CA PRO A 578 30.96 -5.20 19.47
C PRO A 578 30.09 -3.94 19.31
N ASP A 579 30.70 -2.79 19.03
CA ASP A 579 29.99 -1.52 18.97
C ASP A 579 29.03 -1.47 17.77
N ARG A 580 29.44 -2.02 16.63
CA ARG A 580 28.58 -2.18 15.46
C ARG A 580 27.36 -3.09 15.74
N ILE A 581 27.51 -4.11 16.58
CA ILE A 581 26.35 -4.91 17.01
C ILE A 581 25.43 -4.06 17.91
N ARG A 582 25.98 -3.25 18.83
CA ARG A 582 25.16 -2.39 19.71
C ARG A 582 24.35 -1.36 18.94
N GLU A 583 24.92 -0.80 17.88
CA GLU A 583 24.24 0.16 16.99
C GLU A 583 23.10 -0.51 16.21
N VAL A 584 23.32 -1.72 15.69
CA VAL A 584 22.34 -2.38 14.81
C VAL A 584 21.19 -3.05 15.58
N MET A 585 21.39 -3.51 16.83
CA MET A 585 20.35 -4.24 17.55
C MET A 585 19.06 -3.42 17.79
N PRO A 586 19.09 -2.15 18.23
CA PRO A 586 17.90 -1.30 18.35
C PRO A 586 17.19 -1.10 17.01
N VAL A 587 17.96 -0.86 15.94
CA VAL A 587 17.46 -0.71 14.57
C VAL A 587 16.64 -1.94 14.18
N MET A 588 17.21 -3.13 14.41
CA MET A 588 16.56 -4.40 14.11
C MET A 588 15.33 -4.68 14.98
N ALA A 589 15.38 -4.31 16.26
CA ALA A 589 14.25 -4.49 17.17
C ALA A 589 13.07 -3.62 16.74
N ALA A 590 13.31 -2.35 16.42
CA ALA A 590 12.28 -1.43 15.95
C ALA A 590 11.69 -1.87 14.61
N PHE A 591 12.57 -2.25 13.67
CA PHE A 591 12.17 -2.81 12.38
C PHE A 591 11.28 -4.07 12.53
N SER A 592 11.67 -5.00 13.40
CA SER A 592 10.90 -6.23 13.65
C SER A 592 9.55 -5.92 14.30
N THR A 593 9.52 -5.02 15.29
CA THR A 593 8.31 -4.66 16.04
C THR A 593 7.29 -3.92 15.18
N LEU A 594 7.73 -3.02 14.29
CA LEU A 594 6.83 -2.34 13.35
C LEU A 594 6.34 -3.29 12.25
N SER A 595 7.24 -4.10 11.67
CA SER A 595 6.86 -5.11 10.66
C SER A 595 5.86 -6.11 11.21
N ALA A 596 6.09 -6.60 12.43
CA ALA A 596 5.19 -7.45 13.20
C ALA A 596 3.79 -6.84 13.37
N SER A 597 3.76 -5.60 13.87
CA SER A 597 2.52 -4.86 14.08
C SER A 597 1.76 -4.68 12.76
N HIS A 598 2.48 -4.62 11.65
CA HIS A 598 1.95 -4.47 10.31
C HIS A 598 1.44 -5.77 9.67
N ILE A 599 1.97 -6.95 10.02
CA ILE A 599 1.52 -8.26 9.45
C ILE A 599 0.03 -8.54 9.72
N ARG A 600 -0.59 -7.92 10.74
CA ARG A 600 -2.05 -7.95 10.93
C ARG A 600 -2.84 -7.16 9.88
N PHE A 601 -2.21 -6.18 9.25
CA PHE A 601 -2.86 -5.17 8.40
C PHE A 601 -2.46 -5.29 6.93
N SER A 602 -1.34 -5.93 6.61
CA SER A 602 -0.88 -6.13 5.23
C SER A 602 -0.01 -7.38 5.04
N SER A 603 0.12 -7.72 3.77
CA SER A 603 0.95 -8.75 3.18
C SER A 603 2.44 -8.55 3.57
N SER A 604 3.21 -9.63 3.79
CA SER A 604 4.48 -9.60 4.56
C SER A 604 5.71 -8.97 3.86
N THR A 605 5.48 -8.02 2.95
CA THR A 605 6.48 -7.40 2.10
C THR A 605 6.59 -5.91 2.39
N VAL A 606 7.53 -5.55 3.26
CA VAL A 606 7.79 -4.14 3.62
C VAL A 606 9.08 -3.69 2.95
N PRO A 607 9.03 -2.85 1.91
CA PRO A 607 10.22 -2.21 1.36
C PRO A 607 10.91 -1.40 2.46
N HIS A 608 12.19 -1.69 2.70
CA HIS A 608 12.95 -1.06 3.77
C HIS A 608 14.43 -0.91 3.41
N ILE A 609 15.03 0.14 3.94
CA ILE A 609 16.46 0.42 3.85
C ILE A 609 16.94 0.80 5.25
N LEU A 610 18.01 0.17 5.68
CA LEU A 610 18.69 0.51 6.94
C LEU A 610 19.90 1.36 6.61
N GLY A 611 20.17 2.40 7.39
CA GLY A 611 21.24 3.39 7.19
C GLY A 611 21.12 4.11 5.85
N LEU A 612 20.07 4.91 5.68
CA LEU A 612 19.82 5.71 4.49
C LEU A 612 20.47 7.08 4.65
N GLU A 613 21.51 7.35 3.86
CA GLU A 613 22.12 8.67 3.77
C GLU A 613 21.23 9.57 2.89
N VAL A 614 20.77 10.69 3.44
CA VAL A 614 19.93 11.67 2.76
C VAL A 614 20.66 12.99 2.68
N ASN A 615 20.79 13.52 1.46
CA ASN A 615 21.37 14.82 1.18
C ASN A 615 20.31 15.70 0.54
N GLY A 616 19.96 16.80 1.20
CA GLY A 616 19.07 17.85 0.72
C GLY A 616 19.72 19.23 0.83
N PRO A 617 19.02 20.30 0.41
CA PRO A 617 19.59 21.66 0.37
C PRO A 617 20.08 22.21 1.72
N ALA A 618 19.45 21.79 2.82
CA ALA A 618 19.74 22.24 4.18
C ALA A 618 19.95 21.10 5.17
N VAL A 619 19.98 19.84 4.70
CA VAL A 619 20.07 18.65 5.56
C VAL A 619 21.02 17.63 4.94
N CYS A 620 21.90 17.08 5.76
CA CYS A 620 22.75 15.96 5.43
C CYS A 620 22.75 15.04 6.65
N CYS A 621 21.97 13.96 6.59
CA CYS A 621 21.81 13.06 7.73
C CYS A 621 21.76 11.59 7.29
N GLU A 622 22.11 10.70 8.22
CA GLU A 622 21.80 9.28 8.12
C GLU A 622 20.44 9.05 8.80
N VAL A 623 19.59 8.24 8.17
CA VAL A 623 18.34 7.74 8.72
C VAL A 623 18.53 6.26 8.98
N ASP A 624 18.58 5.86 10.25
CA ASP A 624 18.85 4.48 10.66
C ASP A 624 17.87 3.46 10.06
N ILE A 625 16.58 3.81 10.06
CA ILE A 625 15.50 2.99 9.53
C ILE A 625 14.65 3.83 8.60
N ALA A 626 14.52 3.40 7.34
CA ALA A 626 13.45 3.87 6.47
C ALA A 626 12.67 2.68 5.92
N MET A 627 11.34 2.68 6.08
CA MET A 627 10.47 1.59 5.65
C MET A 627 9.11 2.10 5.20
N ILE A 628 8.51 1.48 4.19
CA ILE A 628 7.21 1.91 3.66
C ILE A 628 6.15 0.90 4.07
N ILE A 629 5.22 1.35 4.91
CA ILE A 629 4.16 0.55 5.50
C ILE A 629 2.84 0.89 4.79
N ASP A 630 2.07 -0.12 4.40
CA ASP A 630 0.76 0.11 3.81
C ASP A 630 -0.32 0.22 4.88
N ASP A 631 -0.61 1.43 5.33
CA ASP A 631 -1.63 1.64 6.35
C ASP A 631 -3.04 1.71 5.73
N ARG A 632 -3.56 0.53 5.35
CA ARG A 632 -4.90 0.30 4.76
C ARG A 632 -5.11 1.02 3.43
N GLY A 633 -4.19 0.86 2.49
CA GLY A 633 -4.19 1.49 1.17
C GLY A 633 -3.47 2.84 1.13
N LEU A 634 -3.13 3.41 2.29
CA LEU A 634 -2.29 4.61 2.40
C LEU A 634 -0.84 4.20 2.63
N PRO A 635 0.07 4.36 1.65
CA PRO A 635 1.48 4.16 1.88
C PRO A 635 2.01 5.22 2.84
N VAL A 636 2.58 4.79 3.96
CA VAL A 636 3.21 5.66 4.94
C VAL A 636 4.69 5.31 5.00
N LEU A 637 5.54 6.28 4.65
CA LEU A 637 6.96 6.19 4.88
C LEU A 637 7.25 6.40 6.37
N VAL A 638 7.91 5.44 7.01
CA VAL A 638 8.49 5.61 8.34
C VAL A 638 9.97 5.89 8.15
N ILE A 639 10.44 7.01 8.67
CA ILE A 639 11.87 7.33 8.81
C ILE A 639 12.19 7.44 10.29
N GLY A 640 13.34 6.96 10.73
CA GLY A 640 13.63 7.03 12.16
C GLY A 640 15.07 6.83 12.55
N GLU A 641 15.29 7.19 13.80
CA GLU A 641 16.54 7.08 14.53
C GLU A 641 16.39 6.03 15.64
N ALA A 642 17.40 5.17 15.81
CA ALA A 642 17.40 4.13 16.81
C ALA A 642 18.70 4.12 17.64
N LYS A 643 18.62 4.57 18.89
CA LYS A 643 19.79 4.64 19.78
C LYS A 643 19.89 3.43 20.70
N SER A 644 21.13 2.98 20.98
CA SER A 644 21.42 1.82 21.84
C SER A 644 21.10 2.02 23.32
N GLY A 645 20.97 3.27 23.77
CA GLY A 645 20.59 3.59 25.15
C GLY A 645 21.73 3.57 26.16
N HIS A 646 23.00 3.58 25.73
CA HIS A 646 24.15 3.69 26.66
C HIS A 646 24.24 5.04 27.37
N HIS A 647 24.92 5.05 28.53
CA HIS A 647 24.92 6.16 29.50
C HIS A 647 25.63 7.44 29.03
N ASP A 648 26.33 7.40 27.89
CA ASP A 648 26.99 8.58 27.34
C ASP A 648 25.99 9.43 26.54
N THR A 649 26.14 10.75 26.62
CA THR A 649 25.28 11.73 25.95
C THR A 649 25.21 11.57 24.43
N ALA A 650 26.19 10.90 23.81
CA ALA A 650 26.21 10.56 22.38
C ALA A 650 25.15 9.51 21.97
N GLY A 651 24.46 8.88 22.93
CA GLY A 651 23.42 7.87 22.68
C GLY A 651 21.99 8.34 22.97
N LEU A 652 21.73 9.65 22.99
CA LEU A 652 20.40 10.23 23.20
C LEU A 652 19.74 10.59 21.87
N ILE A 653 18.41 10.54 21.83
CA ILE A 653 17.64 11.17 20.76
C ILE A 653 17.50 12.64 21.11
N ASP A 654 18.11 13.52 20.31
CA ASP A 654 18.18 14.96 20.60
C ASP A 654 17.40 15.82 19.58
N ASP A 655 17.41 17.14 19.81
CA ASP A 655 16.72 18.10 18.93
C ASP A 655 17.31 18.09 17.50
N ASN A 656 18.61 17.82 17.34
CA ASN A 656 19.27 17.82 16.04
C ASN A 656 18.84 16.60 15.21
N ASP A 657 18.80 15.41 15.81
CA ASP A 657 18.25 14.19 15.20
C ASP A 657 16.81 14.45 14.72
N LEU A 658 15.96 14.99 15.60
CA LEU A 658 14.55 15.26 15.30
C LEU A 658 14.34 16.33 14.22
N ASN A 659 15.15 17.40 14.21
CA ASN A 659 15.07 18.47 13.20
C ASN A 659 15.53 17.99 11.81
N ASN A 660 16.56 17.14 11.76
CA ASN A 660 17.00 16.51 10.51
C ASN A 660 15.88 15.62 9.96
N LEU A 661 15.29 14.77 10.79
CA LEU A 661 14.16 13.93 10.40
C LEU A 661 12.94 14.77 9.98
N ARG A 662 12.62 15.88 10.67
CA ARG A 662 11.54 16.80 10.26
C ARG A 662 11.77 17.32 8.86
N SER A 663 12.98 17.75 8.54
CA SER A 663 13.32 18.28 7.22
C SER A 663 13.07 17.25 6.11
N VAL A 664 13.42 15.99 6.36
CA VAL A 664 13.12 14.88 5.44
C VAL A 664 11.61 14.60 5.37
N GLN A 665 10.91 14.60 6.51
CA GLN A 665 9.47 14.38 6.58
C GLN A 665 8.69 15.43 5.78
N ASP A 666 8.99 16.71 5.98
CA ASP A 666 8.30 17.82 5.32
C ASP A 666 8.52 17.77 3.80
N TYR A 667 9.74 17.45 3.37
CA TYR A 667 10.04 17.25 1.96
C TYR A 667 9.22 16.10 1.35
N VAL A 668 9.23 14.91 1.98
CA VAL A 668 8.50 13.74 1.49
C VAL A 668 6.98 14.00 1.46
N ARG A 669 6.44 14.65 2.49
CA ARG A 669 5.02 15.06 2.54
C ARG A 669 4.68 16.07 1.45
N GLY A 670 5.58 17.00 1.16
CA GLY A 670 5.46 17.93 0.04
C GLY A 670 5.42 17.24 -1.33
N GLN A 671 5.94 16.02 -1.45
CA GLN A 671 5.82 15.17 -2.65
C GLN A 671 4.53 14.33 -2.68
N GLY A 672 3.63 14.50 -1.70
CA GLY A 672 2.37 13.76 -1.61
C GLY A 672 2.51 12.34 -1.07
N CYS A 673 3.63 12.02 -0.40
CA CYS A 673 3.81 10.76 0.33
C CYS A 673 3.70 11.02 1.83
N GLU A 674 2.79 10.32 2.51
CA GLU A 674 2.68 10.43 3.96
C GLU A 674 3.95 9.91 4.63
N CYS A 675 4.43 10.65 5.62
CA CYS A 675 5.68 10.33 6.31
C CYS A 675 5.51 10.50 7.83
N VAL A 676 5.98 9.51 8.60
CA VAL A 676 5.92 9.45 10.07
C VAL A 676 7.33 9.23 10.60
N ILE A 677 7.67 9.92 11.69
CA ILE A 677 8.98 9.79 12.34
C ILE A 677 8.95 8.70 13.40
N LEU A 678 10.02 7.91 13.48
CA LEU A 678 10.25 6.92 14.51
C LEU A 678 11.45 7.34 15.39
N ALA A 679 11.25 7.33 16.69
CA ALA A 679 12.25 7.52 17.73
C ALA A 679 12.31 6.25 18.58
N ALA A 680 13.36 5.45 18.40
CA ALA A 680 13.54 4.18 19.10
C ALA A 680 14.73 4.25 20.07
N SER A 681 14.51 3.88 21.33
CA SER A 681 15.54 3.87 22.36
C SER A 681 15.69 2.49 22.99
N GLY A 682 16.94 2.01 23.07
CA GLY A 682 17.30 0.78 23.78
C GLY A 682 17.27 0.89 25.31
N ARG A 683 16.83 2.03 25.88
CA ARG A 683 16.59 2.19 27.33
C ARG A 683 15.20 1.71 27.70
N ASP A 684 15.00 1.24 28.93
CA ASP A 684 13.67 0.89 29.43
C ASP A 684 12.76 2.14 29.57
N GLN A 685 13.36 3.29 29.89
CA GLN A 685 12.70 4.59 30.01
C GLN A 685 13.55 5.66 29.32
N LEU A 686 12.90 6.65 28.73
CA LEU A 686 13.55 7.84 28.15
C LEU A 686 14.04 8.76 29.27
N LEU A 687 15.14 9.46 29.03
CA LEU A 687 15.58 10.53 29.92
C LEU A 687 14.70 11.78 29.77
N ASP A 688 14.70 12.64 30.79
CA ASP A 688 13.93 13.88 30.77
C ASP A 688 14.27 14.77 29.58
N SER A 689 15.54 14.85 29.20
CA SER A 689 15.99 15.59 28.01
C SER A 689 15.43 15.02 26.71
N GLU A 690 15.31 13.70 26.58
CA GLU A 690 14.72 13.04 25.40
C GLU A 690 13.21 13.31 25.35
N ILE A 691 12.54 13.25 26.51
CA ILE A 691 11.11 13.53 26.62
C ILE A 691 10.81 14.99 26.28
N ASP A 692 11.62 15.93 26.76
CA ASP A 692 11.46 17.36 26.48
C ASP A 692 11.73 17.68 25.00
N ALA A 693 12.74 17.06 24.38
CA ALA A 693 12.98 17.16 22.94
C ALA A 693 11.78 16.64 22.12
N LEU A 694 11.29 15.43 22.42
CA LEU A 694 10.15 14.83 21.72
C LEU A 694 8.83 15.60 21.93
N ARG A 695 8.58 16.12 23.14
CA ARG A 695 7.42 16.98 23.42
C ARG A 695 7.48 18.29 22.66
N ARG A 696 8.65 18.95 22.60
CA ARG A 696 8.85 20.17 21.79
C ARG A 696 8.65 19.88 20.30
N PHE A 697 9.17 18.77 19.81
CA PHE A 697 8.95 18.32 18.45
C PHE A 697 7.45 18.11 18.15
N CYS A 698 6.67 17.60 19.11
CA CYS A 698 5.23 17.42 18.95
C CYS A 698 4.40 18.71 19.10
N ALA A 699 5.01 19.84 19.45
CA ALA A 699 4.32 21.11 19.56
C ALA A 699 3.97 21.70 18.18
N ASP A 700 4.71 21.32 17.13
CA ASP A 700 4.48 21.73 15.75
C ASP A 700 4.40 20.49 14.86
N LEU A 701 3.23 19.83 14.89
CA LEU A 701 2.98 18.67 14.04
C LEU A 701 2.66 19.07 12.60
N PRO A 702 3.00 18.22 11.62
CA PRO A 702 2.58 18.41 10.24
C PRO A 702 1.06 18.42 10.09
N ASP A 703 0.60 18.84 8.92
CA ASP A 703 -0.81 18.80 8.54
C ASP A 703 -1.42 17.42 8.79
N PRO A 704 -2.66 17.36 9.30
CA PRO A 704 -3.32 16.10 9.62
C PRO A 704 -3.50 15.22 8.40
N VAL A 705 -3.52 13.91 8.65
CA VAL A 705 -4.00 12.93 7.67
C VAL A 705 -5.49 12.76 7.85
N PHE A 706 -6.21 12.97 6.76
CA PHE A 706 -7.64 12.70 6.69
C PHE A 706 -7.87 11.24 6.30
N ARG A 707 -8.64 10.51 7.10
CA ARG A 707 -9.05 9.12 6.82
C ARG A 707 -10.53 8.94 7.12
N ARG A 708 -11.32 8.62 6.09
CA ARG A 708 -12.79 8.54 6.21
C ARG A 708 -13.35 9.84 6.81
N ASP A 709 -13.99 9.76 7.98
CA ASP A 709 -14.51 10.90 8.76
C ASP A 709 -13.59 11.31 9.92
N PHE A 710 -12.38 10.77 9.97
CA PHE A 710 -11.40 11.05 11.02
C PHE A 710 -10.27 11.93 10.49
N MET A 711 -9.85 12.86 11.33
CA MET A 711 -8.66 13.68 11.14
C MET A 711 -7.65 13.25 12.18
N LEU A 712 -6.51 12.71 11.75
CA LEU A 712 -5.52 12.12 12.64
C LEU A 712 -4.24 12.98 12.70
N PRO A 713 -3.67 13.20 13.91
CA PRO A 713 -2.39 13.86 14.04
C PRO A 713 -1.25 12.97 13.52
N VAL A 714 -0.23 13.59 12.90
CA VAL A 714 0.98 12.91 12.45
C VAL A 714 2.05 12.96 13.54
N ALA A 715 1.75 12.34 14.68
CA ALA A 715 2.68 12.22 15.81
C ALA A 715 3.87 11.31 15.45
N PRO A 716 5.03 11.42 16.13
CA PRO A 716 6.09 10.44 16.01
C PRO A 716 5.71 9.11 16.69
N ILE A 717 6.34 8.02 16.28
CA ILE A 717 6.33 6.74 16.95
C ILE A 717 7.49 6.73 17.95
N VAL A 718 7.20 6.58 19.23
CA VAL A 718 8.21 6.60 20.31
C VAL A 718 8.24 5.24 20.98
N LEU A 719 9.33 4.48 20.83
CA LEU A 719 9.48 3.14 21.39
C LEU A 719 10.69 3.06 22.33
N THR A 720 10.50 2.44 23.50
CA THR A 720 11.58 2.11 24.43
C THR A 720 11.88 0.61 24.41
N ALA A 721 12.94 0.17 25.10
CA ALA A 721 13.32 -1.24 25.22
C ALA A 721 12.15 -2.14 25.67
N GLY A 722 11.26 -1.61 26.52
CA GLY A 722 10.06 -2.31 26.98
C GLY A 722 9.15 -2.72 25.82
N GLN A 723 8.96 -1.87 24.82
CA GLN A 723 8.16 -2.18 23.62
C GLN A 723 8.98 -2.88 22.55
N LEU A 724 10.23 -2.44 22.34
CA LEU A 724 11.13 -3.01 21.33
C LEU A 724 11.42 -4.49 21.59
N HIS A 725 11.42 -4.93 22.85
CA HIS A 725 11.69 -6.30 23.25
C HIS A 725 10.46 -7.05 23.76
N ALA A 726 9.27 -6.47 23.65
CA ALA A 726 8.04 -7.17 24.00
C ALA A 726 7.78 -8.33 23.02
N PRO A 727 7.45 -9.53 23.50
CA PRO A 727 6.94 -10.58 22.62
C PRO A 727 5.59 -10.16 22.03
N PRO A 728 5.27 -10.58 20.79
CA PRO A 728 3.94 -10.35 20.23
C PRO A 728 2.84 -10.86 21.14
N LEU A 729 1.68 -10.20 21.10
CA LEU A 729 0.50 -10.50 21.91
C LEU A 729 0.64 -10.23 23.42
N THR A 730 1.77 -9.74 23.90
CA THR A 730 1.91 -9.24 25.28
C THR A 730 1.43 -7.78 25.37
N ASP A 731 1.05 -7.34 26.57
CA ASP A 731 0.49 -5.98 26.77
C ASP A 731 1.51 -4.86 26.61
N GLY A 732 2.80 -5.19 26.64
CA GLY A 732 3.89 -4.28 26.29
C GLY A 732 4.12 -4.13 24.78
N HIS A 733 3.52 -4.96 23.92
CA HIS A 733 3.75 -4.88 22.47
C HIS A 733 2.81 -3.84 21.83
N PRO A 734 3.30 -2.98 20.91
CA PRO A 734 2.49 -1.93 20.27
C PRO A 734 1.20 -2.40 19.62
N GLU A 735 1.17 -3.64 19.08
CA GLU A 735 -0.06 -4.27 18.57
C GLU A 735 -1.25 -4.24 19.55
N LYS A 736 -1.01 -4.29 20.86
CA LYS A 736 -2.09 -4.30 21.85
C LYS A 736 -2.76 -2.95 22.03
N TRP A 737 -2.07 -1.86 21.74
CA TRP A 737 -2.61 -0.50 21.82
C TRP A 737 -3.75 -0.25 20.83
N LEU A 738 -3.87 -1.11 19.82
CA LEU A 738 -4.86 -1.03 18.76
C LEU A 738 -6.14 -1.83 19.03
N ARG A 739 -6.17 -2.68 20.07
CA ARG A 739 -7.36 -3.52 20.34
C ARG A 739 -8.56 -2.66 20.74
N GLY A 740 -9.69 -2.88 20.08
CA GLY A 740 -10.95 -2.18 20.38
C GLY A 740 -11.06 -0.78 19.76
N LYS A 741 -10.06 -0.35 18.97
CA LYS A 741 -10.13 0.93 18.26
C LYS A 741 -10.70 0.74 16.85
N PRO A 742 -11.77 1.49 16.48
CA PRO A 742 -12.45 1.34 15.19
C PRO A 742 -11.53 1.67 14.00
N MET A 743 -10.55 2.53 14.22
CA MET A 743 -9.46 2.85 13.31
C MET A 743 -8.18 2.34 13.98
N SER A 744 -7.59 1.26 13.46
CA SER A 744 -6.35 0.68 13.99
C SER A 744 -5.31 0.66 12.88
N GLY A 745 -4.41 1.64 12.91
CA GLY A 745 -3.32 1.79 11.94
C GLY A 745 -2.03 2.29 12.58
N LEU A 746 -1.07 2.65 11.73
CA LEU A 746 0.25 3.13 12.16
C LEU A 746 0.17 4.51 12.84
N LEU A 747 -0.71 5.39 12.37
CA LEU A 747 -0.93 6.70 13.00
C LEU A 747 -1.50 6.56 14.42
N ASP A 748 -2.30 5.53 14.69
CA ASP A 748 -2.77 5.22 16.03
C ASP A 748 -1.64 4.70 16.92
N ILE A 749 -0.76 3.83 16.39
CA ILE A 749 0.46 3.41 17.09
C ILE A 749 1.28 4.64 17.47
N ALA A 750 1.47 5.59 16.55
CA ALA A 750 2.23 6.81 16.80
C ALA A 750 1.62 7.62 17.96
N ALA A 751 0.33 7.95 17.88
CA ALA A 751 -0.36 8.69 18.93
C ALA A 751 -0.32 7.98 20.30
N GLU A 752 -0.55 6.67 20.34
CA GLU A 752 -0.51 5.88 21.57
C GLU A 752 0.90 5.74 22.14
N SER A 753 1.90 5.60 21.28
CA SER A 753 3.30 5.54 21.71
C SER A 753 3.73 6.82 22.41
N CYS A 754 3.26 7.99 21.92
CA CYS A 754 3.46 9.27 22.58
C CYS A 754 2.74 9.33 23.93
N ARG A 755 1.48 8.87 24.03
CA ARG A 755 0.77 8.81 25.34
C ARG A 755 1.53 7.95 26.33
N TYR A 756 1.99 6.79 25.88
CA TYR A 756 2.66 5.81 26.71
C TYR A 756 4.04 6.30 27.19
N ASN A 757 4.87 6.85 26.29
CA ASN A 757 6.27 7.16 26.58
C ASN A 757 6.54 8.63 26.90
N LEU A 758 5.69 9.56 26.46
CA LEU A 758 5.80 10.99 26.76
C LEU A 758 4.77 11.46 27.79
N GLY A 759 3.88 10.58 28.23
CA GLY A 759 2.77 10.86 29.14
C GLY A 759 1.49 11.28 28.43
N ASP A 760 0.38 11.24 29.17
CA ASP A 760 -0.94 11.61 28.64
C ASP A 760 -0.97 13.06 28.14
N PHE A 761 -1.65 13.27 27.02
CA PHE A 761 -1.82 14.58 26.41
C PHE A 761 -3.26 14.82 25.96
N LYS A 762 -3.62 16.11 25.90
CA LYS A 762 -4.81 16.58 25.20
C LYS A 762 -4.44 16.93 23.77
N ALA A 763 -5.24 16.47 22.82
CA ALA A 763 -5.10 16.84 21.41
C ALA A 763 -6.20 17.84 21.06
N ALA A 764 -5.83 19.00 20.52
CA ALA A 764 -6.76 20.00 20.02
C ALA A 764 -6.46 20.30 18.55
N TYR A 765 -7.47 20.26 17.70
CA TYR A 765 -7.36 20.70 16.33
C TYR A 765 -7.64 22.20 16.26
N GLN A 766 -6.69 22.95 15.71
CA GLN A 766 -6.86 24.35 15.39
C GLN A 766 -7.26 24.46 13.91
N PRO A 767 -8.51 24.85 13.60
CA PRO A 767 -8.94 25.01 12.23
C PRO A 767 -8.12 26.10 11.52
N PRO A 768 -7.99 26.01 10.19
CA PRO A 768 -7.21 26.96 9.43
C PRO A 768 -7.72 28.40 9.59
N ALA A 769 -6.81 29.35 9.82
CA ALA A 769 -7.10 30.78 9.73
C ALA A 769 -6.65 31.30 8.36
N ASN A 770 -7.52 32.02 7.64
CA ASN A 770 -7.18 32.77 6.43
C ASN A 770 -6.41 31.98 5.34
N GLY A 771 -6.87 30.79 4.99
CA GLY A 771 -6.25 29.99 3.91
C GLY A 771 -4.98 29.22 4.31
N ALA A 772 -4.59 29.25 5.59
CA ALA A 772 -3.60 28.30 6.13
C ALA A 772 -4.17 26.87 6.17
N THR A 773 -3.34 25.87 6.47
CA THR A 773 -3.79 24.52 6.82
C THR A 773 -4.06 24.43 8.33
N GLY A 774 -5.08 23.68 8.74
CA GLY A 774 -5.35 23.48 10.17
C GLY A 774 -4.34 22.52 10.78
N ARG A 775 -4.05 22.68 12.08
CA ARG A 775 -2.98 21.94 12.76
C ARG A 775 -3.46 21.27 14.04
N TRP A 776 -2.83 20.15 14.38
CA TRP A 776 -3.00 19.53 15.69
C TRP A 776 -1.99 20.10 16.67
N GLN A 777 -2.47 20.49 17.85
CA GLN A 777 -1.64 20.83 18.98
C GLN A 777 -1.81 19.75 20.05
N LEU A 778 -0.69 19.14 20.46
CA LEU A 778 -0.65 18.21 21.58
C LEU A 778 -0.16 18.96 22.81
N THR A 779 -0.91 18.89 23.90
CA THR A 779 -0.57 19.56 25.17
C THR A 779 -0.47 18.54 26.29
N TRP A 780 0.69 18.47 26.92
CA TRP A 780 0.94 17.66 28.10
C TRP A 780 0.67 18.49 29.37
N PRO A 781 0.16 17.88 30.44
CA PRO A 781 0.13 18.53 31.74
C PRO A 781 1.57 18.82 32.20
N GLU A 782 1.76 19.92 32.94
CA GLU A 782 3.03 20.20 33.61
C GLU A 782 3.40 18.99 34.47
N ARG A 783 4.67 18.55 34.37
CA ARG A 783 5.16 17.45 35.18
C ARG A 783 5.09 17.87 36.63
N SER A 784 4.19 17.24 37.40
CA SER A 784 4.31 17.27 38.85
C SER A 784 5.65 16.63 39.20
N ILE A 785 6.52 17.39 39.84
CA ILE A 785 7.79 16.88 40.40
C ILE A 785 7.42 15.94 41.54
N VAL A 786 7.05 14.71 41.21
CA VAL A 786 6.87 13.64 42.18
C VAL A 786 8.20 12.89 42.22
N ASN A 787 8.97 13.13 43.28
CA ASN A 787 10.15 12.33 43.59
C ASN A 787 9.78 10.85 43.48
N PRO A 788 10.49 10.05 42.66
CA PRO A 788 10.16 8.64 42.51
C PRO A 788 10.39 7.95 43.86
N GLN A 789 9.31 7.46 44.47
CA GLN A 789 9.47 6.48 45.53
C GLN A 789 10.00 5.18 44.90
N PRO A 790 10.99 4.52 45.52
CA PRO A 790 11.51 3.27 45.01
C PRO A 790 10.41 2.21 45.05
N LEU A 791 10.03 1.70 43.88
CA LEU A 791 9.20 0.50 43.78
C LEU A 791 10.00 -0.67 44.35
N THR A 792 9.62 -1.11 45.56
CA THR A 792 10.13 -2.34 46.18
C THR A 792 9.39 -3.57 45.66
N SER A 793 10.21 -4.55 45.25
CA SER A 793 10.00 -5.98 44.96
C SER A 793 9.14 -6.40 43.77
#